data_AF-A0A5R9PH83-F1
#
_entry.id   AF-A0A5R9PH83-F1
#
_cell.length_a   1.000
_cell.length_b   1.000
_cell.length_c   1.000
_cell.angle_alpha   90.00
_cell.angle_beta   90.00
_cell.angle_gamma   90.00
#
_symmetry.space_group_name_H-M   'P 1'
#
loop_
_entity.id
_entity.type
_entity.pdbx_description
1 polymer ?
#
loop_
_entity_poly.entity_id
_entity_poly.type
_entity_poly.pdbx_seq_one_letter_code
_entity_poly.pdbx_strand_id
1 'polypeptide(L)'
;MAQDCACCGDGGEQGRAPGRPCPGHLGPRGRHQEPVMFSTLNPDAHRTTFDVFGAFAMPTQPVGLANRITPMNAALRNASVLRCAAFACLLVAPDVAAAATPPRIEADDQVQLTATRVEWTLDGPFALRRIELIIRNPHDRPLETTVQVPLAGNERLHGYALDIEGQLRDAVPVERVRAHAAFEETVRNRVDPALAQKDAGNRYGIRVFPIPAHGERRLRLDIASLAARKACGWRHRLDAGLPLGSQPTSRVTATTKPVSAGTTLPGWHAAQSVHAASWQAAAAKPAPSACLAAPTTDASFHARFEDGLEMHWLEVPARRPAAVPTPPATSRIEVVWDASYSTLGSDRTPELQLLDRYLRGRTVDVTVSVVHETVQRRQLRIDSASALAKFLSTLADERPDGATALPAWRADPRARQVLLFSDGVATLPGAVDPATRAPVFVIAKGVADPALARWITHSGGQILDLATLTPDQALRALRRTPTLQATLGPLDRNWYLEQYAVDDGALRACHVARAAGAAPRLPVIHATASGPREQAHRALPARNSALAEFWCATWQAEALEAQPDQHRAALAALGERFGVANRETSLLVLESDDDYVRFGILPPAADVALRDRIQRRRAQLETEKSTAWMENRRAIQRGWEARTAWWNTVFPKDDPRPRWAEQRRQTEAQRAREEAEMARERRPAPSRLVGATAAMAADAAAAPASMPTPPSPPAPAPSEPDTQTGDIGIQLQAVTMDSPYVAELRAAHAAAALYHRYLDLRTQYGQSPAFHFDVAQRLFELGDAERGWRVLSNLVELMPNDPASLRLVAYRLQEAGLQETAIALLRKLRELAPDEPQSFRDLALALRAPATCAEALALLDHVVDAPWSPRFADIGVIALAERNDLRTRCPAATITTAGDLLAQPLPVGLRAVLRWDLDDTDIDLHVTDPNGEEVYYSHRLSYQGGTISRDFTAGYGPEEFILRNPKPGIYEVAVNYYGSRLAKLTRGATLNLSLQTGFGTAGAHEQTVNLRLLEQTGKIVVGRFIVHADGTLGLTQAGSGKTSP
;
A
#
# COMPACT_ATOMS: atom_id res chain seq x y z
N MET A 1 -2.34 -43.05 -41.24
CA MET A 1 -2.38 -43.26 -42.69
C MET A 1 -1.53 -42.17 -43.34
N ALA A 2 -0.44 -42.58 -44.01
CA ALA A 2 0.30 -41.97 -45.14
C ALA A 2 0.56 -40.44 -45.14
N GLN A 3 1.69 -39.86 -45.57
CA GLN A 3 2.91 -40.25 -46.30
C GLN A 3 3.76 -38.93 -46.30
N ASP A 4 5.03 -38.94 -45.89
CA ASP A 4 6.26 -39.16 -46.69
C ASP A 4 6.85 -37.95 -47.42
N CYS A 5 8.20 -37.92 -47.34
CA CYS A 5 9.23 -37.32 -48.21
C CYS A 5 9.61 -35.83 -48.04
N ALA A 6 10.87 -35.39 -48.20
CA ALA A 6 12.25 -35.90 -48.07
C ALA A 6 13.16 -34.98 -48.92
N CYS A 7 14.38 -34.72 -48.44
CA CYS A 7 15.60 -34.37 -49.20
C CYS A 7 15.65 -32.99 -49.91
N CYS A 8 16.78 -32.36 -50.22
CA CYS A 8 18.21 -32.32 -49.84
C CYS A 8 18.80 -31.24 -50.79
N GLY A 9 19.90 -30.57 -50.42
CA GLY A 9 20.59 -29.71 -51.39
C GLY A 9 21.73 -28.89 -50.82
N ASP A 10 22.91 -29.52 -50.76
CA ASP A 10 24.25 -28.97 -50.53
C ASP A 10 24.67 -27.85 -51.51
N GLY A 11 25.68 -27.07 -51.11
CA GLY A 11 26.70 -26.61 -52.06
C GLY A 11 27.50 -25.35 -51.72
N GLY A 12 28.69 -25.54 -51.11
CA GLY A 12 30.01 -24.88 -51.36
C GLY A 12 30.14 -23.34 -51.37
N GLU A 13 31.30 -22.71 -51.23
CA GLU A 13 32.68 -23.09 -50.94
C GLU A 13 33.47 -21.78 -50.73
N GLN A 14 34.37 -21.79 -49.73
CA GLN A 14 35.74 -21.21 -49.69
C GLN A 14 36.09 -19.85 -50.33
N GLY A 15 36.83 -19.02 -49.55
CA GLY A 15 38.18 -18.64 -49.99
C GLY A 15 38.71 -17.20 -49.80
N ARG A 16 39.51 -17.04 -48.71
CA ARG A 16 40.82 -16.32 -48.60
C ARG A 16 40.95 -14.78 -48.54
N ALA A 17 41.88 -14.39 -47.65
CA ALA A 17 42.34 -13.06 -47.17
C ALA A 17 43.61 -12.56 -47.93
N PRO A 18 44.55 -11.73 -47.39
CA PRO A 18 44.55 -10.57 -46.44
C PRO A 18 45.43 -9.35 -46.94
N GLY A 19 45.59 -8.27 -46.15
CA GLY A 19 46.74 -7.33 -46.30
C GLY A 19 46.68 -5.97 -45.56
N ARG A 20 47.69 -5.68 -44.72
CA ARG A 20 48.17 -4.36 -44.19
C ARG A 20 49.59 -4.10 -44.81
N PRO A 21 50.28 -2.91 -44.80
CA PRO A 21 50.39 -1.86 -43.75
C PRO A 21 50.61 -0.36 -44.23
N CYS A 22 50.91 0.56 -43.28
CA CYS A 22 51.10 2.06 -43.32
C CYS A 22 52.43 2.57 -44.02
N PRO A 23 52.97 3.83 -43.87
CA PRO A 23 52.53 5.17 -43.34
C PRO A 23 53.03 6.45 -44.16
N GLY A 24 52.81 7.71 -43.71
CA GLY A 24 53.57 8.90 -44.17
C GLY A 24 53.08 10.33 -43.79
N HIS A 25 53.96 11.15 -43.20
CA HIS A 25 53.83 12.56 -42.72
C HIS A 25 54.10 13.64 -43.79
N LEU A 26 53.60 14.89 -43.60
CA LEU A 26 54.32 16.21 -43.68
C LEU A 26 53.36 17.45 -43.70
N GLY A 27 53.66 18.51 -42.91
CA GLY A 27 53.17 19.90 -43.12
C GLY A 27 54.15 20.71 -44.02
N PRO A 28 54.19 22.08 -44.08
CA PRO A 28 53.55 23.13 -43.23
C PRO A 28 53.19 24.51 -43.94
N ARG A 29 52.79 25.53 -43.11
CA ARG A 29 52.91 27.03 -43.22
C ARG A 29 51.92 27.92 -44.04
N GLY A 30 51.46 29.03 -43.42
CA GLY A 30 51.23 30.33 -44.10
C GLY A 30 50.17 31.37 -43.61
N ARG A 31 50.48 32.15 -42.54
CA ARG A 31 50.23 33.61 -42.22
C ARG A 31 48.96 34.45 -42.60
N HIS A 32 48.48 35.17 -41.57
CA HIS A 32 48.06 36.61 -41.39
C HIS A 32 47.00 37.33 -42.26
N GLN A 33 46.00 37.96 -41.60
CA GLN A 33 45.89 39.44 -41.40
C GLN A 33 44.71 39.85 -40.48
N GLU A 34 44.96 40.86 -39.62
CA GLU A 34 43.99 41.64 -38.81
C GLU A 34 43.29 42.76 -39.66
N PRO A 35 42.34 43.54 -39.09
CA PRO A 35 42.69 44.79 -38.37
C PRO A 35 41.84 45.17 -37.13
N VAL A 36 42.51 45.42 -35.99
CA VAL A 36 42.66 46.63 -35.12
C VAL A 36 41.62 47.82 -35.08
N MET A 37 41.10 48.10 -33.85
CA MET A 37 40.80 49.36 -33.07
C MET A 37 39.70 50.38 -33.50
N PHE A 38 39.02 51.20 -32.66
CA PHE A 38 39.21 51.85 -31.33
C PHE A 38 37.85 51.91 -30.54
N SER A 39 37.80 51.67 -29.22
CA SER A 39 37.67 52.64 -28.07
C SER A 39 36.30 53.36 -27.94
N THR A 40 35.70 53.69 -26.79
CA THR A 40 36.10 53.82 -25.37
C THR A 40 34.86 54.19 -24.52
N LEU A 41 35.00 54.09 -23.18
CA LEU A 41 34.31 54.81 -22.08
C LEU A 41 33.21 54.09 -21.26
N ASN A 42 33.68 53.55 -20.12
CA ASN A 42 33.02 53.59 -18.81
C ASN A 42 33.07 55.04 -18.26
N PRO A 43 32.18 55.47 -17.33
CA PRO A 43 32.57 55.43 -15.92
C PRO A 43 31.44 55.13 -14.91
N ASP A 44 31.72 54.22 -13.98
CA ASP A 44 31.77 54.34 -12.52
C ASP A 44 30.95 55.42 -11.76
N ALA A 45 30.12 54.91 -10.83
CA ALA A 45 30.24 55.03 -9.36
C ALA A 45 29.27 55.89 -8.51
N HIS A 46 29.06 55.34 -7.30
CA HIS A 46 28.63 55.89 -6.00
C HIS A 46 27.12 55.91 -5.67
N ARG A 47 26.68 55.01 -4.76
CA ARG A 47 26.60 55.13 -3.28
C ARG A 47 25.50 56.08 -2.80
N THR A 48 24.49 55.54 -2.11
CA THR A 48 24.15 55.93 -0.72
C THR A 48 23.10 54.98 -0.11
N THR A 49 23.50 54.39 1.02
CA THR A 49 22.70 53.81 2.12
C THR A 49 21.83 54.86 2.82
N PHE A 50 20.68 54.47 3.38
CA PHE A 50 20.21 54.91 4.71
C PHE A 50 19.13 53.96 5.26
N ASP A 51 19.43 53.35 6.41
CA ASP A 51 18.51 52.69 7.33
C ASP A 51 17.66 53.73 8.11
N VAL A 52 16.55 53.28 8.72
CA VAL A 52 16.32 53.30 10.20
C VAL A 52 14.81 53.26 10.55
N PHE A 53 14.45 52.17 11.26
CA PHE A 53 13.51 51.97 12.39
C PHE A 53 12.15 52.70 12.52
N GLY A 54 11.17 51.93 13.01
CA GLY A 54 10.12 52.47 13.90
C GLY A 54 8.90 51.57 14.09
N ALA A 55 8.94 50.67 15.08
CA ALA A 55 7.81 49.87 15.57
C ALA A 55 6.79 50.71 16.35
N PHE A 56 5.52 50.27 16.44
CA PHE A 56 4.83 49.82 17.66
C PHE A 56 3.28 49.74 17.53
N ALA A 57 2.75 48.62 18.05
CA ALA A 57 1.53 48.44 18.86
C ALA A 57 0.09 48.69 18.30
N MET A 58 -0.64 47.57 18.23
CA MET A 58 -2.08 47.39 18.57
C MET A 58 -2.39 47.84 20.03
N PRO A 59 -3.65 47.90 20.57
CA PRO A 59 -4.85 47.09 20.22
C PRO A 59 -6.23 47.76 20.41
N THR A 60 -7.27 46.92 20.28
CA THR A 60 -8.59 46.90 20.97
C THR A 60 -9.86 47.23 20.16
N GLN A 61 -10.66 46.18 20.01
CA GLN A 61 -12.13 46.14 19.86
C GLN A 61 -12.81 46.70 21.14
N PRO A 62 -14.14 47.06 21.19
CA PRO A 62 -15.24 46.08 20.95
C PRO A 62 -16.69 46.58 20.66
N VAL A 63 -17.60 45.59 20.46
CA VAL A 63 -19.09 45.56 20.65
C VAL A 63 -19.95 46.56 19.82
N GLY A 64 -21.11 46.29 19.22
CA GLY A 64 -22.07 45.18 19.18
C GLY A 64 -23.49 45.76 18.90
N LEU A 65 -24.45 44.86 18.60
CA LEU A 65 -25.93 45.03 18.61
C LEU A 65 -26.67 45.59 17.37
N ALA A 66 -27.18 44.65 16.57
CA ALA A 66 -28.60 44.24 16.46
C ALA A 66 -29.72 45.24 16.06
N ASN A 67 -30.39 44.84 14.96
CA ASN A 67 -31.83 44.52 14.84
C ASN A 67 -32.87 45.50 14.23
N ARG A 68 -33.76 44.86 13.44
CA ARG A 68 -35.14 45.21 12.99
C ARG A 68 -35.28 46.05 11.70
N ILE A 69 -35.77 45.49 10.58
CA ILE A 69 -37.10 44.91 10.20
C ILE A 69 -38.11 45.99 9.72
N THR A 70 -38.14 46.13 8.38
CA THR A 70 -39.27 46.29 7.42
C THR A 70 -40.28 47.47 7.54
N PRO A 71 -41.24 47.64 6.60
CA PRO A 71 -41.08 48.04 5.19
C PRO A 71 -42.11 49.15 4.79
N MET A 72 -42.07 49.72 3.58
CA MET A 72 -43.30 50.27 2.98
C MET A 72 -43.27 50.40 1.45
N ASN A 73 -44.48 50.24 0.91
CA ASN A 73 -44.88 49.88 -0.44
C ASN A 73 -45.09 51.07 -1.40
N ALA A 74 -45.00 50.72 -2.69
CA ALA A 74 -45.89 51.06 -3.81
C ALA A 74 -46.01 52.50 -4.36
N ALA A 75 -45.87 52.60 -5.70
CA ALA A 75 -46.90 53.01 -6.68
C ALA A 75 -46.22 53.58 -7.95
N LEU A 76 -46.26 52.90 -9.11
CA LEU A 76 -47.30 52.90 -10.16
C LEU A 76 -47.32 54.16 -11.06
N ARG A 77 -46.91 54.04 -12.35
CA ARG A 77 -47.78 54.14 -13.56
C ARG A 77 -47.03 54.43 -14.88
N ASN A 78 -47.25 53.52 -15.84
CA ASN A 78 -47.61 53.67 -17.28
C ASN A 78 -46.95 54.73 -18.19
N ALA A 79 -46.39 54.30 -19.34
CA ALA A 79 -47.11 54.28 -20.64
C ALA A 79 -46.19 54.02 -21.88
N SER A 80 -46.61 53.06 -22.70
CA SER A 80 -46.65 53.05 -24.18
C SER A 80 -45.40 52.95 -25.09
N VAL A 81 -45.19 51.74 -25.62
CA VAL A 81 -45.04 51.33 -27.04
C VAL A 81 -44.25 52.22 -28.02
N LEU A 82 -43.11 51.71 -28.50
CA LEU A 82 -42.75 51.75 -29.93
C LEU A 82 -41.83 50.56 -30.29
N ARG A 83 -42.21 49.79 -31.31
CA ARG A 83 -41.43 48.71 -31.93
C ARG A 83 -40.25 49.31 -32.72
N CYS A 84 -39.05 48.76 -32.56
CA CYS A 84 -38.09 48.62 -33.66
C CYS A 84 -37.15 47.44 -33.40
N ALA A 85 -37.00 46.60 -34.42
CA ALA A 85 -36.22 45.38 -34.41
C ALA A 85 -34.71 45.66 -34.41
N ALA A 86 -33.94 44.94 -33.58
CA ALA A 86 -32.54 44.60 -33.84
C ALA A 86 -32.02 43.56 -32.84
N PHE A 87 -31.46 42.48 -33.37
CA PHE A 87 -30.43 41.62 -32.76
C PHE A 87 -30.77 40.88 -31.45
N ALA A 88 -31.36 39.69 -31.65
CA ALA A 88 -31.09 38.54 -30.79
C ALA A 88 -29.62 38.12 -30.96
N CYS A 89 -28.72 38.72 -30.19
CA CYS A 89 -27.40 38.14 -29.94
C CYS A 89 -27.58 36.96 -28.98
N LEU A 90 -27.37 35.75 -29.51
CA LEU A 90 -27.11 34.55 -28.72
C LEU A 90 -26.01 34.85 -27.69
N LEU A 91 -26.37 34.96 -26.42
CA LEU A 91 -25.46 34.67 -25.33
C LEU A 91 -25.41 33.14 -25.19
N VAL A 92 -24.64 32.50 -26.08
CA VAL A 92 -24.00 31.23 -25.72
C VAL A 92 -22.97 31.62 -24.66
N ALA A 93 -23.37 31.52 -23.39
CA ALA A 93 -22.38 31.50 -22.32
C ALA A 93 -21.42 30.35 -22.64
N PRO A 94 -20.10 30.58 -22.71
CA PRO A 94 -19.17 29.47 -22.81
C PRO A 94 -19.37 28.65 -21.54
N ASP A 95 -19.68 27.37 -21.74
CA ASP A 95 -19.74 26.34 -20.72
C ASP A 95 -18.30 26.13 -20.20
N VAL A 96 -17.77 27.11 -19.45
CA VAL A 96 -16.54 26.96 -18.68
C VAL A 96 -16.94 26.24 -17.41
N ALA A 97 -17.26 24.96 -17.56
CA ALA A 97 -17.06 24.04 -16.46
C ALA A 97 -15.62 24.25 -16.01
N ALA A 98 -15.43 24.73 -14.78
CA ALA A 98 -14.13 24.71 -14.13
C ALA A 98 -13.68 23.25 -14.14
N ALA A 99 -12.87 22.89 -15.14
CA ALA A 99 -12.33 21.55 -15.24
C ALA A 99 -11.49 21.35 -13.97
N ALA A 100 -11.88 20.36 -13.17
CA ALA A 100 -11.09 19.94 -12.03
C ALA A 100 -9.62 19.84 -12.45
N THR A 101 -8.73 20.45 -11.69
CA THR A 101 -7.29 20.37 -11.94
C THR A 101 -6.94 18.89 -12.05
N PRO A 102 -6.38 18.43 -13.18
CA PRO A 102 -6.10 17.02 -13.35
C PRO A 102 -5.14 16.54 -12.26
N PRO A 103 -5.26 15.27 -11.83
CA PRO A 103 -4.28 14.68 -10.93
C PRO A 103 -2.88 14.87 -11.54
N ARG A 104 -1.93 15.31 -10.71
CA ARG A 104 -0.56 15.60 -11.16
C ARG A 104 0.38 14.53 -10.65
N ILE A 105 1.33 14.16 -11.50
CA ILE A 105 2.43 13.29 -11.11
C ILE A 105 3.37 14.09 -10.22
N GLU A 106 3.69 13.53 -9.05
CA GLU A 106 4.52 14.17 -8.02
C GLU A 106 5.48 13.15 -7.39
N ALA A 107 6.51 13.65 -6.71
CA ALA A 107 7.44 12.84 -5.92
C ALA A 107 7.61 13.51 -4.55
N ASP A 108 8.38 12.88 -3.67
CA ASP A 108 8.69 13.46 -2.36
C ASP A 108 9.33 14.84 -2.49
N ASP A 109 9.09 15.68 -1.51
CA ASP A 109 9.58 17.07 -1.45
C ASP A 109 11.12 17.21 -1.45
N GLN A 110 11.82 16.09 -1.25
CA GLN A 110 13.27 15.98 -1.26
C GLN A 110 13.89 15.84 -2.66
N VAL A 111 13.08 15.61 -3.71
CA VAL A 111 13.57 15.43 -5.09
C VAL A 111 12.88 16.38 -6.07
N GLN A 112 13.54 16.63 -7.20
CA GLN A 112 12.99 17.45 -8.28
C GLN A 112 12.61 16.59 -9.48
N LEU A 113 11.36 16.67 -9.93
CA LEU A 113 10.86 16.01 -11.14
C LEU A 113 10.81 16.98 -12.32
N THR A 114 11.27 16.54 -13.49
CA THR A 114 11.14 17.34 -14.73
C THR A 114 10.88 16.44 -15.94
N ALA A 115 9.81 16.72 -16.70
CA ALA A 115 9.57 16.09 -18.00
C ALA A 115 10.47 16.68 -19.09
N THR A 116 11.10 15.81 -19.87
CA THR A 116 11.99 16.20 -20.99
C THR A 116 11.39 15.88 -22.36
N ARG A 117 10.66 14.77 -22.47
CA ARG A 117 10.03 14.31 -23.72
C ARG A 117 8.65 13.74 -23.47
N VAL A 118 7.71 14.07 -24.35
CA VAL A 118 6.35 13.50 -24.34
C VAL A 118 5.93 13.05 -25.73
N GLU A 119 5.51 11.80 -25.86
CA GLU A 119 5.04 11.22 -27.11
C GLU A 119 3.63 10.63 -26.96
N TRP A 120 2.75 10.88 -27.94
CA TRP A 120 1.44 10.25 -28.02
C TRP A 120 1.35 9.36 -29.24
N THR A 121 0.84 8.15 -29.07
CA THR A 121 0.43 7.25 -30.15
C THR A 121 -1.07 7.05 -30.08
N LEU A 122 -1.80 7.56 -31.07
CA LEU A 122 -3.26 7.52 -31.13
C LEU A 122 -3.71 6.40 -32.08
N ASP A 123 -4.58 5.53 -31.58
CA ASP A 123 -5.18 4.45 -32.34
C ASP A 123 -6.70 4.35 -32.11
N GLY A 124 -7.48 4.96 -33.00
CA GLY A 124 -8.93 5.02 -32.86
C GLY A 124 -9.36 5.68 -31.54
N PRO A 125 -10.08 4.99 -30.63
CA PRO A 125 -10.43 5.52 -29.31
C PRO A 125 -9.29 5.42 -28.28
N PHE A 126 -8.19 4.73 -28.59
CA PHE A 126 -7.10 4.47 -27.67
C PHE A 126 -5.92 5.42 -27.88
N ALA A 127 -5.20 5.75 -26.82
CA ALA A 127 -3.94 6.46 -26.91
C ALA A 127 -2.90 5.94 -25.92
N LEU A 128 -1.63 5.91 -26.31
CA LEU A 128 -0.49 5.67 -25.44
C LEU A 128 0.33 6.95 -25.30
N ARG A 129 0.46 7.47 -24.08
CA ARG A 129 1.27 8.63 -23.72
C ARG A 129 2.57 8.16 -23.06
N ARG A 130 3.70 8.40 -23.71
CA ARG A 130 5.04 8.11 -23.21
C ARG A 130 5.71 9.38 -22.70
N ILE A 131 6.18 9.36 -21.45
CA ILE A 131 6.76 10.52 -20.77
C ILE A 131 8.14 10.14 -20.27
N GLU A 132 9.19 10.81 -20.74
CA GLU A 132 10.54 10.68 -20.17
C GLU A 132 10.77 11.80 -19.17
N LEU A 133 11.13 11.41 -17.94
CA LEU A 133 11.33 12.32 -16.83
C LEU A 133 12.65 12.08 -16.11
N ILE A 134 13.22 13.16 -15.59
CA ILE A 134 14.44 13.17 -14.78
C ILE A 134 14.03 13.39 -13.32
N ILE A 135 14.55 12.54 -12.44
CA ILE A 135 14.43 12.66 -10.99
C ILE A 135 15.78 13.11 -10.46
N ARG A 136 15.87 14.31 -9.90
CA ARG A 136 17.13 14.90 -9.42
C ARG A 136 17.14 15.00 -7.91
N ASN A 137 18.24 14.53 -7.30
CA ASN A 137 18.51 14.65 -5.88
C ASN A 137 19.42 15.87 -5.63
N PRO A 138 18.93 16.93 -4.96
CA PRO A 138 19.75 18.10 -4.63
C PRO A 138 20.65 17.90 -3.40
N HIS A 139 20.47 16.82 -2.63
CA HIS A 139 21.15 16.57 -1.36
C HIS A 139 22.45 15.76 -1.51
N ASP A 140 23.26 15.79 -0.44
CA ASP A 140 24.59 15.17 -0.34
C ASP A 140 24.56 13.68 0.09
N ARG A 141 23.36 13.12 0.25
CA ARG A 141 23.13 11.71 0.59
C ARG A 141 22.27 11.04 -0.48
N PRO A 142 22.41 9.72 -0.71
CA PRO A 142 21.47 8.99 -1.54
C PRO A 142 20.07 9.02 -0.91
N LEU A 143 19.04 9.11 -1.76
CA LEU A 143 17.65 9.14 -1.34
C LEU A 143 16.86 7.99 -1.98
N GLU A 144 15.86 7.50 -1.25
CA GLU A 144 14.71 6.81 -1.83
C GLU A 144 13.65 7.86 -2.13
N THR A 145 12.91 7.69 -3.24
CA THR A 145 11.68 8.45 -3.44
C THR A 145 10.57 7.58 -4.01
N THR A 146 9.32 7.96 -3.72
CA THR A 146 8.16 7.39 -4.39
C THR A 146 7.57 8.41 -5.35
N VAL A 147 7.55 8.09 -6.64
CA VAL A 147 6.82 8.87 -7.65
C VAL A 147 5.36 8.45 -7.63
N GLN A 148 4.49 9.34 -7.18
CA GLN A 148 3.05 9.17 -7.18
C GLN A 148 2.47 9.52 -8.54
N VAL A 149 1.78 8.56 -9.15
CA VAL A 149 1.16 8.68 -10.48
C VAL A 149 -0.36 8.52 -10.33
N PRO A 150 -1.06 9.57 -9.87
CA PRO A 150 -2.52 9.57 -9.87
C PRO A 150 -3.03 9.77 -11.31
N LEU A 151 -3.93 8.90 -11.76
CA LEU A 151 -4.42 8.88 -13.14
C LEU A 151 -5.91 9.20 -13.21
N ALA A 152 -6.34 9.88 -14.28
CA ALA A 152 -7.76 10.13 -14.52
C ALA A 152 -8.53 8.82 -14.75
N GLY A 153 -9.85 8.79 -14.51
CA GLY A 153 -10.64 7.55 -14.61
C GLY A 153 -10.53 6.80 -15.95
N ASN A 154 -10.23 7.51 -17.04
CA ASN A 154 -10.01 7.00 -18.40
C ASN A 154 -8.53 6.74 -18.75
N GLU A 155 -7.61 6.77 -17.79
CA GLU A 155 -6.18 6.54 -17.94
C GLU A 155 -5.71 5.36 -17.08
N ARG A 156 -4.73 4.58 -17.55
CA ARG A 156 -4.12 3.45 -16.83
C ARG A 156 -2.61 3.40 -17.06
N LEU A 157 -1.84 2.99 -16.06
CA LEU A 157 -0.41 2.75 -16.23
C LEU A 157 -0.23 1.50 -17.10
N HIS A 158 0.32 1.68 -18.30
CA HIS A 158 0.61 0.59 -19.23
C HIS A 158 2.00 -0.01 -18.96
N GLY A 159 2.94 0.81 -18.49
CA GLY A 159 4.29 0.35 -18.17
C GLY A 159 5.18 1.50 -17.72
N TYR A 160 6.37 1.16 -17.26
CA TYR A 160 7.44 2.14 -17.06
C TYR A 160 8.79 1.52 -17.40
N ALA A 161 9.82 2.35 -17.50
CA ALA A 161 11.20 1.92 -17.63
C ALA A 161 12.12 2.77 -16.75
N LEU A 162 13.13 2.15 -16.15
CA LEU A 162 14.15 2.84 -15.34
C LEU A 162 15.50 2.80 -16.05
N ASP A 163 16.31 3.83 -15.87
CA ASP A 163 17.71 3.83 -16.27
C ASP A 163 18.54 2.81 -15.48
N ILE A 164 19.14 1.87 -16.19
CA ILE A 164 20.13 0.91 -15.71
C ILE A 164 21.34 0.94 -16.66
N GLU A 165 22.53 1.23 -16.12
CA GLU A 165 23.78 1.34 -16.88
C GLU A 165 23.69 2.27 -18.12
N GLY A 166 22.89 3.34 -18.03
CA GLY A 166 22.72 4.33 -19.10
C GLY A 166 21.65 3.95 -20.14
N GLN A 167 20.98 2.81 -20.00
CA GLN A 167 19.88 2.35 -20.87
C GLN A 167 18.57 2.23 -20.11
N LEU A 168 17.46 2.65 -20.73
CA LEU A 168 16.13 2.46 -20.17
C LEU A 168 15.73 0.99 -20.26
N ARG A 169 15.51 0.34 -19.12
CA ARG A 169 15.02 -1.03 -19.01
C ARG A 169 13.54 -1.04 -18.65
N ASP A 170 12.74 -1.68 -19.49
CA ASP A 170 11.31 -1.82 -19.25
C ASP A 170 11.04 -2.65 -17.99
N ALA A 171 10.00 -2.28 -17.26
CA ALA A 171 9.49 -3.05 -16.15
C ALA A 171 8.80 -4.32 -16.65
N VAL A 172 8.90 -5.39 -15.86
CA VAL A 172 8.22 -6.66 -16.13
C VAL A 172 7.07 -6.86 -15.13
N PRO A 173 5.93 -7.41 -15.57
CA PRO A 173 4.86 -7.77 -14.66
C PRO A 173 5.26 -9.00 -13.84
N VAL A 174 5.06 -8.92 -12.53
CA VAL A 174 5.39 -9.97 -11.57
C VAL A 174 4.28 -10.03 -10.54
N GLU A 175 3.90 -11.23 -10.11
CA GLU A 175 3.06 -11.44 -8.93
C GLU A 175 3.49 -10.49 -7.79
N ARG A 176 2.52 -9.74 -7.24
CA ARG A 176 2.78 -8.54 -6.41
C ARG A 176 3.70 -8.84 -5.24
N VAL A 177 3.48 -9.96 -4.60
CA VAL A 177 4.14 -10.32 -3.36
C VAL A 177 5.58 -10.72 -3.63
N ARG A 178 5.80 -11.55 -4.66
CA ARG A 178 7.14 -11.83 -5.19
C ARG A 178 7.88 -10.56 -5.62
N ALA A 179 7.18 -9.61 -6.26
CA ALA A 179 7.79 -8.35 -6.69
C ALA A 179 8.24 -7.49 -5.50
N HIS A 180 7.44 -7.45 -4.43
CA HIS A 180 7.79 -6.74 -3.20
C HIS A 180 8.98 -7.39 -2.49
N ALA A 181 8.95 -8.71 -2.29
CA ALA A 181 10.07 -9.45 -1.69
C ALA A 181 11.38 -9.25 -2.49
N ALA A 182 11.29 -9.33 -3.82
CA ALA A 182 12.42 -9.06 -4.70
C ALA A 182 12.97 -7.64 -4.52
N PHE A 183 12.09 -6.63 -4.51
CA PHE A 183 12.48 -5.25 -4.33
C PHE A 183 13.17 -5.02 -2.98
N GLU A 184 12.55 -5.41 -1.87
CA GLU A 184 13.09 -5.18 -0.52
C GLU A 184 14.46 -5.85 -0.32
N GLU A 185 14.60 -7.09 -0.80
CA GLU A 185 15.85 -7.80 -0.68
C GLU A 185 16.96 -7.23 -1.59
N THR A 186 16.62 -6.81 -2.81
CA THR A 186 17.56 -6.12 -3.70
C THR A 186 18.02 -4.77 -3.12
N VAL A 187 17.10 -3.98 -2.53
CA VAL A 187 17.43 -2.73 -1.83
C VAL A 187 18.39 -2.98 -0.66
N ARG A 188 18.15 -4.03 0.13
CA ARG A 188 19.04 -4.41 1.25
C ARG A 188 20.46 -4.73 0.79
N ASN A 189 20.61 -5.27 -0.43
CA ASN A 189 21.91 -5.55 -1.05
C ASN A 189 22.54 -4.34 -1.76
N ARG A 190 21.94 -3.14 -1.63
CA ARG A 190 22.39 -1.88 -2.25
C ARG A 190 22.49 -1.93 -3.78
N VAL A 191 21.59 -2.68 -4.39
CA VAL A 191 21.36 -2.70 -5.84
C VAL A 191 20.20 -1.73 -6.15
N ASP A 192 20.03 -1.33 -7.42
CA ASP A 192 19.11 -0.25 -7.80
C ASP A 192 17.80 -0.77 -8.45
N PRO A 193 16.79 -1.26 -7.70
CA PRO A 193 15.53 -1.68 -8.27
C PRO A 193 14.54 -0.52 -8.37
N ALA A 194 13.50 -0.73 -9.18
CA ALA A 194 12.26 0.05 -9.08
C ALA A 194 11.06 -0.88 -9.03
N LEU A 195 10.04 -0.46 -8.30
CA LEU A 195 8.79 -1.19 -8.12
C LEU A 195 7.62 -0.23 -8.29
N ALA A 196 6.75 -0.50 -9.27
CA ALA A 196 5.48 0.17 -9.39
C ALA A 196 4.35 -0.71 -8.90
N GLN A 197 3.55 -0.17 -8.00
CA GLN A 197 2.39 -0.83 -7.41
C GLN A 197 1.15 0.03 -7.62
N LYS A 198 0.03 -0.64 -7.92
CA LYS A 198 -1.28 0.00 -7.84
C LYS A 198 -1.63 0.14 -6.36
N ASP A 199 -1.95 1.36 -5.95
CA ASP A 199 -2.48 1.68 -4.62
C ASP A 199 -3.99 1.40 -4.59
N ALA A 200 -4.66 1.76 -3.49
CA ALA A 200 -6.11 1.88 -3.52
C ALA A 200 -6.52 2.86 -4.64
N GLY A 201 -7.27 2.34 -5.61
CA GLY A 201 -7.80 3.13 -6.71
C GLY A 201 -6.99 3.22 -7.98
N ASN A 202 -7.21 4.29 -8.75
CA ASN A 202 -6.47 4.57 -9.99
C ASN A 202 -5.21 5.42 -9.76
N ARG A 203 -4.40 5.02 -8.76
CA ARG A 203 -3.13 5.65 -8.40
C ARG A 203 -2.04 4.59 -8.36
N TYR A 204 -0.85 4.96 -8.80
CA TYR A 204 0.31 4.07 -8.80
C TYR A 204 1.47 4.75 -8.08
N GLY A 205 2.08 4.05 -7.13
CA GLY A 205 3.33 4.48 -6.50
C GLY A 205 4.50 3.76 -7.15
N ILE A 206 5.48 4.51 -7.65
CA ILE A 206 6.73 3.96 -8.21
C ILE A 206 7.87 4.29 -7.25
N ARG A 207 8.33 3.28 -6.50
CA ARG A 207 9.48 3.41 -5.61
C ARG A 207 10.76 3.31 -6.42
N VAL A 208 11.62 4.30 -6.29
CA VAL A 208 12.92 4.38 -6.97
C VAL A 208 14.00 4.51 -5.92
N PHE A 209 14.92 3.56 -5.89
CA PHE A 209 16.07 3.57 -4.99
C PHE A 209 17.33 3.02 -5.69
N PRO A 210 18.52 3.53 -5.36
CA PRO A 210 18.81 4.85 -4.80
C PRO A 210 18.83 5.92 -5.91
N ILE A 211 18.54 7.15 -5.53
CA ILE A 211 18.91 8.34 -6.33
C ILE A 211 20.24 8.86 -5.76
N PRO A 212 21.35 8.79 -6.53
CA PRO A 212 22.66 9.18 -6.04
C PRO A 212 22.71 10.61 -5.49
N ALA A 213 23.58 10.87 -4.51
CA ALA A 213 23.83 12.22 -3.98
C ALA A 213 24.21 13.18 -5.11
N HIS A 214 23.56 14.34 -5.18
CA HIS A 214 23.67 15.32 -6.29
C HIS A 214 23.46 14.74 -7.70
N GLY A 215 22.94 13.51 -7.80
CA GLY A 215 22.76 12.78 -9.04
C GLY A 215 21.33 12.81 -9.55
N GLU A 216 21.11 12.04 -10.61
CA GLU A 216 19.81 11.91 -11.25
C GLU A 216 19.52 10.47 -11.69
N ARG A 217 18.23 10.16 -11.83
CA ARG A 217 17.73 8.93 -12.46
C ARG A 217 16.75 9.30 -13.58
N ARG A 218 16.79 8.56 -14.69
CA ARG A 218 15.80 8.70 -15.76
C ARG A 218 14.72 7.63 -15.61
N LEU A 219 13.46 8.07 -15.73
CA LEU A 219 12.27 7.23 -15.68
C LEU A 219 11.45 7.49 -16.94
N ARG A 220 10.88 6.45 -17.55
CA ARG A 220 9.90 6.56 -18.62
C ARG A 220 8.57 6.03 -18.13
N LEU A 221 7.49 6.79 -18.27
CA LEU A 221 6.12 6.36 -17.99
C LEU A 221 5.37 6.13 -19.29
N ASP A 222 4.71 4.98 -19.42
CA ASP A 222 3.81 4.66 -20.51
C ASP A 222 2.38 4.60 -19.96
N ILE A 223 1.52 5.54 -20.34
CA ILE A 223 0.15 5.71 -19.83
C ILE A 223 -0.84 5.51 -20.97
N ALA A 224 -1.71 4.50 -20.85
CA ALA A 224 -2.80 4.27 -21.78
C ALA A 224 -4.00 5.17 -21.42
N SER A 225 -4.71 5.70 -22.41
CA SER A 225 -5.90 6.53 -22.20
C SER A 225 -7.00 6.26 -23.24
N LEU A 226 -8.25 6.50 -22.85
CA LEU A 226 -9.41 6.44 -23.74
C LEU A 226 -9.92 7.83 -24.10
N ALA A 227 -10.18 8.03 -25.39
CA ALA A 227 -10.79 9.24 -25.92
C ALA A 227 -12.24 9.40 -25.46
N ALA A 228 -12.70 10.63 -25.29
CA ALA A 228 -14.12 10.90 -25.10
C ALA A 228 -14.85 10.82 -26.45
N ARG A 229 -16.00 10.13 -26.48
CA ARG A 229 -16.87 10.12 -27.66
C ARG A 229 -17.63 11.46 -27.75
N LYS A 230 -17.41 12.23 -28.81
CA LYS A 230 -18.01 13.57 -29.03
C LYS A 230 -18.45 13.76 -30.48
N ALA A 231 -19.04 14.92 -30.79
CA ALA A 231 -19.51 15.24 -32.13
C ALA A 231 -18.40 15.20 -33.20
N CYS A 232 -17.15 15.54 -32.84
CA CYS A 232 -15.99 15.45 -33.74
C CYS A 232 -15.46 14.02 -33.97
N GLY A 233 -16.04 13.01 -33.30
CA GLY A 233 -15.53 11.64 -33.23
C GLY A 233 -14.87 11.33 -31.89
N TRP A 234 -13.69 10.69 -31.92
CA TRP A 234 -12.92 10.36 -30.72
C TRP A 234 -12.01 11.53 -30.35
N ARG A 235 -12.32 12.23 -29.27
CA ARG A 235 -11.52 13.36 -28.75
C ARG A 235 -10.50 12.88 -27.73
N HIS A 236 -9.23 12.86 -28.14
CA HIS A 236 -8.06 12.58 -27.32
C HIS A 236 -7.59 13.84 -26.60
N ARG A 237 -7.24 13.72 -25.32
CA ARG A 237 -6.61 14.80 -24.55
C ARG A 237 -5.10 14.63 -24.62
N LEU A 238 -4.40 15.69 -25.00
CA LEU A 238 -2.94 15.68 -25.22
C LEU A 238 -2.24 16.49 -24.13
N ASP A 239 -2.54 16.13 -22.88
CA ASP A 239 -1.91 16.74 -21.72
C ASP A 239 -0.76 15.85 -21.22
N ALA A 240 0.35 16.46 -20.83
CA ALA A 240 1.49 15.77 -20.25
C ALA A 240 1.20 15.33 -18.81
N GLY A 241 0.36 16.04 -18.06
CA GLY A 241 0.05 15.73 -16.65
C GLY A 241 1.12 16.17 -15.64
N LEU A 242 2.18 16.85 -16.09
CA LEU A 242 3.25 17.41 -15.27
C LEU A 242 3.87 18.65 -15.94
N PRO A 243 4.51 19.55 -15.17
CA PRO A 243 5.25 20.67 -15.75
C PRO A 243 6.34 20.17 -16.69
N LEU A 244 6.38 20.76 -17.89
CA LEU A 244 7.41 20.50 -18.87
C LEU A 244 8.70 21.26 -18.48
N GLY A 245 9.85 20.65 -18.74
CA GLY A 245 11.16 21.29 -18.55
C GLY A 245 11.38 22.49 -19.47
N SER A 246 12.57 23.10 -19.39
CA SER A 246 12.92 24.32 -20.12
C SER A 246 12.96 24.15 -21.65
N GLN A 247 13.24 22.93 -22.15
CA GLN A 247 13.23 22.59 -23.57
C GLN A 247 12.53 21.25 -23.84
N PRO A 248 11.19 21.20 -23.74
CA PRO A 248 10.47 19.96 -23.92
C PRO A 248 10.30 19.64 -25.40
N THR A 249 10.38 18.35 -25.74
CA THR A 249 10.03 17.86 -27.08
C THR A 249 8.72 17.10 -27.02
N SER A 250 7.79 17.43 -27.92
CA SER A 250 6.49 16.76 -28.02
C SER A 250 6.27 16.17 -29.40
N ARG A 251 5.77 14.93 -29.48
CA ARG A 251 5.47 14.21 -30.74
C ARG A 251 4.14 13.49 -30.64
N VAL A 252 3.36 13.52 -31.72
CA VAL A 252 2.06 12.83 -31.83
C VAL A 252 2.08 12.02 -33.10
N THR A 253 1.79 10.73 -32.97
CA THR A 253 1.61 9.77 -34.06
C THR A 253 0.18 9.27 -34.02
N ALA A 254 -0.50 9.16 -35.16
CA ALA A 254 -1.87 8.65 -35.25
C ALA A 254 -2.01 7.66 -36.41
N THR A 255 -2.83 6.62 -36.22
CA THR A 255 -3.13 5.60 -37.25
C THR A 255 -4.06 6.08 -38.35
N THR A 256 -4.69 7.24 -38.17
CA THR A 256 -5.50 7.92 -39.19
C THR A 256 -5.26 9.43 -39.10
N LYS A 257 -5.49 10.14 -40.21
CA LYS A 257 -5.40 11.60 -40.22
C LYS A 257 -6.49 12.19 -39.31
N PRO A 258 -6.16 13.08 -38.35
CA PRO A 258 -7.14 13.76 -37.53
C PRO A 258 -8.17 14.56 -38.36
N VAL A 259 -9.44 14.56 -37.93
CA VAL A 259 -10.58 15.20 -38.66
C VAL A 259 -10.66 16.71 -38.40
N SER A 260 -10.21 17.17 -37.21
CA SER A 260 -10.14 18.58 -36.73
C SER A 260 -11.48 19.32 -36.49
N ALA A 261 -11.49 20.26 -35.53
CA ALA A 261 -12.40 21.43 -35.44
C ALA A 261 -11.93 22.38 -34.31
N GLY A 262 -10.89 23.16 -34.60
CA GLY A 262 -10.23 24.07 -33.66
C GLY A 262 -8.77 24.29 -34.04
N THR A 263 -8.55 24.77 -35.27
CA THR A 263 -7.26 25.00 -35.95
C THR A 263 -6.43 23.74 -36.21
N THR A 264 -5.89 23.62 -37.44
CA THR A 264 -4.64 22.91 -37.71
C THR A 264 -3.73 23.01 -36.49
N LEU A 265 -3.25 21.92 -35.89
CA LEU A 265 -2.33 21.95 -34.75
C LEU A 265 -1.25 23.02 -35.00
N PRO A 266 -1.35 24.24 -34.43
CA PRO A 266 -0.54 25.35 -34.91
C PRO A 266 0.92 25.08 -34.51
N GLY A 267 1.85 25.10 -35.46
CA GLY A 267 3.26 24.78 -35.22
C GLY A 267 3.65 23.30 -35.33
N TRP A 268 2.73 22.42 -35.74
CA TRP A 268 2.99 20.99 -35.93
C TRP A 268 3.24 20.71 -37.42
N HIS A 269 4.49 20.47 -37.81
CA HIS A 269 4.85 20.12 -39.19
C HIS A 269 4.49 18.66 -39.46
N ALA A 270 3.55 18.42 -40.38
CA ALA A 270 3.16 17.08 -40.79
C ALA A 270 4.15 16.51 -41.80
N ALA A 271 4.80 15.39 -41.47
CA ALA A 271 5.52 14.57 -42.43
C ALA A 271 4.65 13.35 -42.78
N GLN A 272 4.25 13.20 -44.04
CA GLN A 272 3.62 11.98 -44.53
C GLN A 272 4.73 11.04 -44.99
N SER A 273 4.85 9.85 -44.39
CA SER A 273 5.74 8.82 -44.92
C SER A 273 5.00 8.09 -46.04
N VAL A 274 5.66 7.94 -47.19
CA VAL A 274 5.10 7.34 -48.42
C VAL A 274 4.86 5.81 -48.27
N HIS A 275 5.21 5.23 -47.12
CA HIS A 275 5.13 3.79 -46.87
C HIS A 275 4.33 3.37 -45.61
N ALA A 276 3.68 4.29 -44.89
CA ALA A 276 2.82 3.93 -43.76
C ALA A 276 1.54 4.78 -43.70
N ALA A 277 0.42 4.13 -43.39
CA ALA A 277 -0.88 4.76 -43.11
C ALA A 277 -0.88 5.53 -41.76
N SER A 278 0.19 6.24 -41.42
CA SER A 278 0.37 6.92 -40.13
C SER A 278 0.61 8.42 -40.32
N TRP A 279 -0.06 9.24 -39.52
CA TRP A 279 0.14 10.69 -39.43
C TRP A 279 1.08 11.01 -38.27
N GLN A 280 2.05 11.90 -38.47
CA GLN A 280 2.96 12.35 -37.42
C GLN A 280 3.12 13.87 -37.44
N ALA A 281 3.29 14.46 -36.27
CA ALA A 281 3.89 15.78 -36.15
C ALA A 281 4.59 15.99 -34.80
N ALA A 282 5.36 17.08 -34.69
CA ALA A 282 6.13 17.43 -33.51
C ALA A 282 6.11 18.95 -33.26
N ALA A 283 6.22 19.35 -31.99
CA ALA A 283 6.37 20.76 -31.59
C ALA A 283 7.07 20.88 -30.23
N ALA A 284 7.40 22.12 -29.84
CA ALA A 284 7.91 22.42 -28.50
C ALA A 284 6.81 22.35 -27.41
N LYS A 285 5.54 22.58 -27.75
CA LYS A 285 4.42 22.46 -26.80
C LYS A 285 3.30 21.61 -27.42
N PRO A 286 2.69 20.68 -26.64
CA PRO A 286 1.55 19.90 -27.09
C PRO A 286 0.32 20.78 -27.28
N ALA A 287 -0.48 20.47 -28.29
CA ALA A 287 -1.85 20.98 -28.38
C ALA A 287 -2.70 20.38 -27.24
N PRO A 288 -3.83 20.99 -26.84
CA PRO A 288 -4.62 20.48 -25.72
C PRO A 288 -5.38 19.18 -26.06
N SER A 289 -5.75 18.97 -27.33
CA SER A 289 -6.53 17.80 -27.75
C SER A 289 -6.41 17.53 -29.26
N ALA A 290 -6.80 16.32 -29.68
CA ALA A 290 -6.95 15.93 -31.08
C ALA A 290 -8.23 15.09 -31.29
N CYS A 291 -8.93 15.29 -32.41
CA CYS A 291 -10.10 14.46 -32.78
C CYS A 291 -9.76 13.51 -33.93
N LEU A 292 -10.01 12.22 -33.73
CA LEU A 292 -10.01 11.20 -34.79
C LEU A 292 -11.44 10.90 -35.25
N ALA A 293 -11.61 10.56 -36.53
CA ALA A 293 -12.90 10.16 -37.09
C ALA A 293 -13.41 8.93 -36.34
N ALA A 294 -14.67 8.95 -35.92
CA ALA A 294 -15.32 7.78 -35.32
C ALA A 294 -16.54 7.38 -36.16
N PRO A 295 -16.79 6.08 -36.40
CA PRO A 295 -17.91 5.62 -37.20
C PRO A 295 -19.23 5.95 -36.50
N THR A 296 -20.28 6.35 -37.21
CA THR A 296 -21.56 6.70 -36.57
C THR A 296 -22.24 5.50 -35.90
N THR A 297 -21.93 4.27 -36.32
CA THR A 297 -22.42 2.99 -35.78
C THR A 297 -21.49 2.45 -34.70
N ASP A 298 -21.75 1.22 -34.25
CA ASP A 298 -20.85 0.47 -33.37
C ASP A 298 -19.44 0.38 -33.96
N ALA A 299 -18.44 0.44 -33.08
CA ALA A 299 -17.04 0.20 -33.40
C ALA A 299 -16.56 -1.05 -32.67
N SER A 300 -15.74 -1.88 -33.32
CA SER A 300 -15.18 -3.09 -32.72
C SER A 300 -13.69 -3.24 -33.01
N PHE A 301 -12.98 -3.87 -32.07
CA PHE A 301 -11.59 -4.32 -32.22
C PHE A 301 -11.48 -5.76 -31.75
N HIS A 302 -10.57 -6.52 -32.34
CA HIS A 302 -10.46 -7.96 -32.08
C HIS A 302 -9.00 -8.42 -32.06
N ALA A 303 -8.69 -9.27 -31.09
CA ALA A 303 -7.43 -9.98 -30.98
C ALA A 303 -7.65 -11.47 -30.68
N ARG A 304 -6.83 -12.31 -31.29
CA ARG A 304 -6.84 -13.76 -31.10
C ARG A 304 -5.43 -14.24 -30.78
N PHE A 305 -5.33 -15.08 -29.76
CA PHE A 305 -4.07 -15.62 -29.25
C PHE A 305 -3.89 -17.08 -29.65
N GLU A 306 -2.64 -17.57 -29.63
CA GLU A 306 -2.29 -18.95 -30.00
C GLU A 306 -2.98 -19.99 -29.12
N ASP A 307 -3.21 -19.67 -27.85
CA ASP A 307 -3.90 -20.55 -26.89
C ASP A 307 -5.43 -20.55 -27.06
N GLY A 308 -5.96 -19.94 -28.12
CA GLY A 308 -7.38 -19.89 -28.44
C GLY A 308 -8.18 -18.86 -27.63
N LEU A 309 -7.52 -18.01 -26.83
CA LEU A 309 -8.16 -16.85 -26.23
C LEU A 309 -8.53 -15.84 -27.32
N GLU A 310 -9.73 -15.28 -27.23
CA GLU A 310 -10.18 -14.16 -28.07
C GLU A 310 -10.65 -13.00 -27.19
N MET A 311 -10.27 -11.78 -27.59
CA MET A 311 -10.69 -10.53 -26.97
C MET A 311 -11.40 -9.67 -28.01
N HIS A 312 -12.62 -9.27 -27.68
CA HIS A 312 -13.45 -8.40 -28.53
C HIS A 312 -13.80 -7.13 -27.77
N TRP A 313 -13.29 -5.99 -28.21
CA TRP A 313 -13.70 -4.69 -27.70
C TRP A 313 -14.87 -4.16 -28.54
N LEU A 314 -15.86 -3.57 -27.89
CA LEU A 314 -17.06 -3.01 -28.51
C LEU A 314 -17.38 -1.63 -27.91
N GLU A 315 -17.67 -0.66 -28.78
CA GLU A 315 -18.23 0.63 -28.41
C GLU A 315 -19.56 0.86 -29.12
N VAL A 316 -20.60 1.11 -28.32
CA VAL A 316 -21.96 1.43 -28.77
C VAL A 316 -22.22 2.91 -28.51
N PRO A 317 -22.34 3.77 -29.54
CA PRO A 317 -22.54 5.20 -29.35
C PRO A 317 -23.92 5.52 -28.76
N ALA A 318 -23.94 6.33 -27.69
CA ALA A 318 -25.17 6.77 -27.05
C ALA A 318 -25.87 7.82 -27.92
N ARG A 319 -27.12 7.55 -28.30
CA ARG A 319 -27.96 8.47 -29.07
C ARG A 319 -29.23 8.76 -28.30
N ARG A 320 -29.27 9.89 -27.59
CA ARG A 320 -30.43 10.23 -26.77
C ARG A 320 -31.62 10.62 -27.65
N PRO A 321 -32.80 9.98 -27.49
CA PRO A 321 -34.02 10.43 -28.14
C PRO A 321 -34.45 11.81 -27.62
N ALA A 322 -35.14 12.58 -28.45
CA ALA A 322 -35.64 13.92 -28.10
C ALA A 322 -36.60 13.93 -26.90
N ALA A 323 -37.34 12.83 -26.67
CA ALA A 323 -38.21 12.64 -25.52
C ALA A 323 -37.94 11.27 -24.89
N VAL A 324 -37.49 11.26 -23.63
CA VAL A 324 -37.37 10.05 -22.80
C VAL A 324 -38.25 10.26 -21.56
N PRO A 325 -39.20 9.35 -21.25
CA PRO A 325 -40.00 9.47 -20.04
C PRO A 325 -39.14 9.56 -18.79
N THR A 326 -39.49 10.47 -17.87
CA THR A 326 -38.83 10.54 -16.56
C THR A 326 -39.34 9.40 -15.69
N PRO A 327 -38.48 8.55 -15.11
CA PRO A 327 -38.91 7.50 -14.21
C PRO A 327 -39.67 8.09 -13.01
N PRO A 328 -40.70 7.40 -12.48
CA PRO A 328 -41.44 7.87 -11.33
C PRO A 328 -40.52 7.96 -10.11
N ALA A 329 -40.62 9.06 -9.37
CA ALA A 329 -39.84 9.25 -8.15
C ALA A 329 -40.20 8.17 -7.11
N THR A 330 -39.19 7.51 -6.54
CA THR A 330 -39.42 6.45 -5.56
C THR A 330 -39.77 7.03 -4.18
N SER A 331 -40.61 6.34 -3.41
CA SER A 331 -40.95 6.69 -2.03
C SER A 331 -40.15 5.93 -0.98
N ARG A 332 -39.26 5.00 -1.40
CA ARG A 332 -38.42 4.18 -0.52
C ARG A 332 -37.00 4.16 -1.06
N ILE A 333 -36.07 4.74 -0.31
CA ILE A 333 -34.65 4.76 -0.68
C ILE A 333 -33.78 4.29 0.49
N GLU A 334 -32.59 3.81 0.16
CA GLU A 334 -31.51 3.66 1.12
C GLU A 334 -30.43 4.72 0.85
N VAL A 335 -29.98 5.39 1.91
CA VAL A 335 -28.78 6.24 1.90
C VAL A 335 -27.71 5.50 2.67
N VAL A 336 -26.68 5.06 1.97
CA VAL A 336 -25.51 4.44 2.59
C VAL A 336 -24.46 5.54 2.73
N TRP A 337 -24.04 5.82 3.95
CA TRP A 337 -23.14 6.92 4.28
C TRP A 337 -21.85 6.35 4.85
N ASP A 338 -20.79 6.45 4.06
CA ASP A 338 -19.46 6.07 4.53
C ASP A 338 -18.95 7.09 5.53
N ALA A 339 -18.70 6.67 6.76
CA ALA A 339 -18.19 7.47 7.86
C ALA A 339 -16.83 6.93 8.34
N SER A 340 -16.07 6.29 7.47
CA SER A 340 -14.72 5.83 7.75
C SER A 340 -13.73 6.99 7.90
N TYR A 341 -12.56 6.70 8.48
CA TYR A 341 -11.52 7.66 8.80
C TYR A 341 -10.92 8.38 7.59
N SER A 342 -10.89 7.73 6.42
CA SER A 342 -10.41 8.35 5.17
C SER A 342 -11.21 9.59 4.77
N THR A 343 -12.40 9.75 5.33
CA THR A 343 -13.28 10.88 5.07
C THR A 343 -13.09 12.05 6.05
N LEU A 344 -12.17 11.91 7.01
CA LEU A 344 -11.80 12.97 7.94
C LEU A 344 -11.18 14.17 7.19
N GLY A 345 -11.72 15.36 7.42
CA GLY A 345 -11.26 16.59 6.76
C GLY A 345 -11.78 16.80 5.34
N SER A 346 -12.52 15.83 4.78
CA SER A 346 -13.15 15.96 3.46
C SER A 346 -14.32 16.93 3.49
N ASP A 347 -14.39 17.82 2.50
CA ASP A 347 -15.54 18.70 2.30
C ASP A 347 -16.73 17.91 1.71
N ARG A 348 -17.67 17.55 2.59
CA ARG A 348 -18.91 16.82 2.31
C ARG A 348 -20.06 17.69 1.80
N THR A 349 -19.84 19.00 1.65
CA THR A 349 -20.87 19.96 1.25
C THR A 349 -21.56 19.58 -0.07
N PRO A 350 -20.84 19.18 -1.14
CA PRO A 350 -21.48 18.80 -2.41
C PRO A 350 -22.43 17.60 -2.28
N GLU A 351 -22.09 16.62 -1.45
CA GLU A 351 -22.88 15.40 -1.22
C GLU A 351 -24.18 15.73 -0.48
N LEU A 352 -24.08 16.53 0.58
CA LEU A 352 -25.25 17.02 1.34
C LEU A 352 -26.15 17.91 0.48
N GLN A 353 -25.57 18.78 -0.37
CA GLN A 353 -26.35 19.60 -1.31
C GLN A 353 -27.10 18.76 -2.34
N LEU A 354 -26.48 17.70 -2.87
CA LEU A 354 -27.14 16.77 -3.77
C LEU A 354 -28.33 16.09 -3.07
N LEU A 355 -28.11 15.59 -1.86
CA LEU A 355 -29.13 14.87 -1.09
C LEU A 355 -30.31 15.77 -0.70
N ASP A 356 -30.04 16.99 -0.26
CA ASP A 356 -31.04 18.04 -0.03
C ASP A 356 -31.90 18.25 -1.28
N ARG A 357 -31.28 18.57 -2.43
CA ARG A 357 -32.01 18.80 -3.68
C ARG A 357 -32.79 17.56 -4.14
N TYR A 358 -32.26 16.37 -3.88
CA TYR A 358 -32.90 15.11 -4.25
C TYR A 358 -34.19 14.84 -3.45
N LEU A 359 -34.17 15.15 -2.14
CA LEU A 359 -35.26 14.87 -1.18
C LEU A 359 -36.24 16.03 -0.97
N ARG A 360 -35.84 17.26 -1.27
CA ARG A 360 -36.64 18.46 -1.02
C ARG A 360 -38.03 18.37 -1.65
N GLY A 361 -39.05 18.65 -0.83
CA GLY A 361 -40.46 18.66 -1.23
C GLY A 361 -41.06 17.27 -1.47
N ARG A 362 -40.39 16.18 -1.08
CA ARG A 362 -40.87 14.81 -1.22
C ARG A 362 -41.24 14.20 0.12
N THR A 363 -42.16 13.23 0.09
CA THR A 363 -42.40 12.30 1.19
C THR A 363 -41.72 10.97 0.89
N VAL A 364 -40.70 10.61 1.67
CA VAL A 364 -39.84 9.43 1.39
C VAL A 364 -39.52 8.70 2.70
N ASP A 365 -39.67 7.37 2.69
CA ASP A 365 -39.14 6.50 3.73
C ASP A 365 -37.66 6.23 3.40
N VAL A 366 -36.76 6.59 4.32
CA VAL A 366 -35.31 6.51 4.16
C VAL A 366 -34.74 5.50 5.15
N THR A 367 -34.08 4.48 4.63
CA THR A 367 -33.15 3.65 5.40
C THR A 367 -31.77 4.29 5.32
N VAL A 368 -31.15 4.59 6.45
CA VAL A 368 -29.79 5.12 6.51
C VAL A 368 -28.88 4.02 7.03
N SER A 369 -27.87 3.67 6.25
CA SER A 369 -26.85 2.68 6.61
C SER A 369 -25.52 3.42 6.73
N VAL A 370 -25.05 3.66 7.95
CA VAL A 370 -23.74 4.28 8.20
C VAL A 370 -22.69 3.17 8.20
N VAL A 371 -21.63 3.35 7.40
CA VAL A 371 -20.56 2.36 7.22
C VAL A 371 -19.28 2.90 7.86
N HIS A 372 -18.70 2.11 8.75
CA HIS A 372 -17.36 2.27 9.31
C HIS A 372 -16.80 0.85 9.51
N GLU A 373 -16.16 0.50 10.63
CA GLU A 373 -15.72 -0.89 10.89
C GLU A 373 -16.88 -1.88 11.07
N THR A 374 -18.09 -1.36 11.20
CA THR A 374 -19.37 -2.08 11.21
C THR A 374 -20.41 -1.30 10.38
N VAL A 375 -21.60 -1.87 10.19
CA VAL A 375 -22.71 -1.21 9.48
C VAL A 375 -23.86 -0.95 10.44
N GLN A 376 -24.17 0.32 10.69
CA GLN A 376 -25.28 0.73 11.55
C GLN A 376 -26.47 1.19 10.72
N ARG A 377 -27.66 0.62 10.97
CA ARG A 377 -28.87 0.92 10.20
C ARG A 377 -29.94 1.59 11.05
N ARG A 378 -30.50 2.69 10.53
CA ARG A 378 -31.65 3.41 11.10
C ARG A 378 -32.70 3.70 10.03
N GLN A 379 -33.98 3.66 10.39
CA GLN A 379 -35.08 4.02 9.50
C GLN A 379 -35.74 5.30 9.96
N LEU A 380 -36.05 6.18 9.01
CA LEU A 380 -36.75 7.43 9.27
C LEU A 380 -37.61 7.83 8.08
N ARG A 381 -38.55 8.75 8.31
CA ARG A 381 -39.42 9.29 7.26
C ARG A 381 -39.13 10.77 7.08
N ILE A 382 -38.93 11.18 5.83
CA ILE A 382 -38.85 12.59 5.43
C ILE A 382 -40.22 12.98 4.91
N ASP A 383 -40.94 13.84 5.62
CA ASP A 383 -42.28 14.32 5.27
C ASP A 383 -42.43 15.85 5.36
N SER A 384 -41.38 16.54 5.81
CA SER A 384 -41.37 17.98 6.03
C SER A 384 -39.97 18.55 5.83
N ALA A 385 -39.87 19.87 5.60
CA ALA A 385 -38.60 20.56 5.50
C ALA A 385 -37.76 20.47 6.79
N SER A 386 -38.43 20.44 7.96
CA SER A 386 -37.77 20.26 9.26
C SER A 386 -37.16 18.85 9.41
N ALA A 387 -37.90 17.81 9.01
CA ALA A 387 -37.38 16.44 9.01
C ALA A 387 -36.17 16.29 8.07
N LEU A 388 -36.21 16.90 6.88
CA LEU A 388 -35.07 16.93 5.96
C LEU A 388 -33.86 17.66 6.56
N ALA A 389 -34.06 18.84 7.15
CA ALA A 389 -32.98 19.61 7.77
C ALA A 389 -32.32 18.83 8.92
N LYS A 390 -33.12 18.18 9.78
CA LYS A 390 -32.61 17.31 10.86
C LYS A 390 -31.85 16.10 10.33
N PHE A 391 -32.32 15.49 9.25
CA PHE A 391 -31.64 14.35 8.64
C PHE A 391 -30.27 14.76 8.07
N LEU A 392 -30.21 15.86 7.32
CA LEU A 392 -28.97 16.39 6.77
C LEU A 392 -28.00 16.83 7.87
N SER A 393 -28.48 17.47 8.94
CA SER A 393 -27.62 17.84 10.07
C SER A 393 -27.05 16.60 10.77
N THR A 394 -27.87 15.55 10.93
CA THR A 394 -27.40 14.29 11.52
C THR A 394 -26.29 13.66 10.70
N LEU A 395 -26.39 13.65 9.36
CA LEU A 395 -25.32 13.17 8.48
C LEU A 395 -24.07 14.05 8.52
N ALA A 396 -24.23 15.37 8.61
CA ALA A 396 -23.12 16.31 8.74
C ALA A 396 -22.38 16.18 10.10
N ASP A 397 -23.11 15.79 11.15
CA ASP A 397 -22.60 15.59 12.50
C ASP A 397 -21.97 14.19 12.71
N GLU A 398 -22.15 13.25 11.77
CA GLU A 398 -21.46 11.95 11.82
C GLU A 398 -19.95 12.18 11.80
N ARG A 399 -19.25 11.73 12.84
CA ARG A 399 -17.82 11.93 13.00
C ARG A 399 -17.07 10.78 12.31
N PRO A 400 -16.27 11.04 11.25
CA PRO A 400 -15.54 10.00 10.52
C PRO A 400 -14.62 9.20 11.45
N ASP A 401 -14.74 7.88 11.56
CA ASP A 401 -13.87 7.03 12.40
C ASP A 401 -14.01 5.56 11.98
N GLY A 402 -12.93 4.80 12.13
CA GLY A 402 -12.83 3.38 11.78
C GLY A 402 -12.51 3.10 10.32
N ALA A 403 -12.35 1.80 10.03
CA ALA A 403 -12.18 1.26 8.68
C ALA A 403 -13.47 1.34 7.84
N THR A 404 -13.42 0.86 6.60
CA THR A 404 -14.56 0.84 5.66
C THR A 404 -15.07 -0.59 5.46
N ALA A 405 -16.15 -0.98 6.15
CA ALA A 405 -16.74 -2.33 6.14
C ALA A 405 -17.80 -2.54 5.05
N LEU A 406 -17.56 -2.08 3.81
CA LEU A 406 -18.43 -2.37 2.67
C LEU A 406 -18.75 -3.87 2.47
N PRO A 407 -17.85 -4.83 2.75
CA PRO A 407 -18.18 -6.25 2.66
C PRO A 407 -19.30 -6.71 3.60
N ALA A 408 -19.52 -6.01 4.72
CA ALA A 408 -20.60 -6.28 5.67
C ALA A 408 -21.94 -5.63 5.26
N TRP A 409 -21.93 -4.69 4.30
CA TRP A 409 -23.13 -4.02 3.84
C TRP A 409 -23.93 -4.91 2.87
N ARG A 410 -25.24 -4.95 3.06
CA ARG A 410 -26.23 -5.53 2.13
C ARG A 410 -27.34 -4.49 1.98
N ALA A 411 -27.79 -4.23 0.76
CA ALA A 411 -28.83 -3.22 0.53
C ALA A 411 -30.15 -3.61 1.20
N ASP A 412 -30.92 -2.63 1.64
CA ASP A 412 -32.26 -2.84 2.18
C ASP A 412 -33.17 -3.44 1.09
N PRO A 413 -33.74 -4.65 1.29
CA PRO A 413 -34.59 -5.30 0.30
C PRO A 413 -35.86 -4.52 -0.03
N ARG A 414 -36.25 -3.54 0.80
CA ARG A 414 -37.41 -2.65 0.57
C ARG A 414 -37.05 -1.40 -0.24
N ALA A 415 -35.77 -1.08 -0.37
CA ALA A 415 -35.32 0.08 -1.12
C ALA A 415 -35.61 -0.10 -2.62
N ARG A 416 -36.09 0.96 -3.26
CA ARG A 416 -36.29 1.01 -4.71
C ARG A 416 -35.16 1.73 -5.44
N GLN A 417 -34.26 2.35 -4.68
CA GLN A 417 -33.03 2.99 -5.13
C GLN A 417 -32.09 3.09 -3.94
N VAL A 418 -30.79 2.90 -4.19
CA VAL A 418 -29.74 3.04 -3.17
C VAL A 418 -28.80 4.16 -3.58
N LEU A 419 -28.49 5.07 -2.66
CA LEU A 419 -27.51 6.13 -2.82
C LEU A 419 -26.33 5.82 -1.88
N LEU A 420 -25.23 5.30 -2.43
CA LEU A 420 -24.01 5.00 -1.70
C LEU A 420 -23.05 6.20 -1.78
N PHE A 421 -22.89 6.91 -0.68
CA PHE A 421 -21.93 8.00 -0.51
C PHE A 421 -20.62 7.44 0.05
N SER A 422 -19.72 7.01 -0.84
CA SER A 422 -18.44 6.38 -0.54
C SER A 422 -17.52 6.54 -1.74
N ASP A 423 -16.21 6.65 -1.50
CA ASP A 423 -15.18 6.65 -2.55
C ASP A 423 -15.00 5.26 -3.21
N GLY A 424 -15.70 4.25 -2.70
CA GLY A 424 -15.75 2.91 -3.24
C GLY A 424 -14.66 1.99 -2.72
N VAL A 425 -13.87 2.36 -1.70
CA VAL A 425 -12.80 1.52 -1.15
C VAL A 425 -13.33 0.62 -0.05
N ALA A 426 -13.00 -0.67 -0.09
CA ALA A 426 -13.19 -1.59 1.03
C ALA A 426 -11.84 -1.91 1.68
N THR A 427 -11.67 -1.57 2.96
CA THR A 427 -10.40 -1.78 3.69
C THR A 427 -10.43 -3.03 4.57
N LEU A 428 -11.61 -3.43 5.05
CA LEU A 428 -11.79 -4.71 5.74
C LEU A 428 -11.90 -5.89 4.75
N PRO A 429 -11.42 -7.09 5.13
CA PRO A 429 -11.52 -8.29 4.28
C PRO A 429 -12.96 -8.68 3.93
N GLY A 430 -13.14 -9.31 2.76
CA GLY A 430 -14.41 -9.89 2.32
C GLY A 430 -14.94 -9.33 0.99
N ALA A 431 -15.87 -10.06 0.37
CA ALA A 431 -16.50 -9.65 -0.88
C ALA A 431 -17.65 -8.65 -0.63
N VAL A 432 -17.71 -7.62 -1.48
CA VAL A 432 -18.81 -6.66 -1.49
C VAL A 432 -19.88 -7.14 -2.46
N ASP A 433 -21.09 -7.40 -1.96
CA ASP A 433 -22.25 -7.71 -2.80
C ASP A 433 -23.46 -6.93 -2.26
N PRO A 434 -23.97 -5.92 -2.99
CA PRO A 434 -25.17 -5.21 -2.59
C PRO A 434 -26.42 -6.11 -2.46
N ALA A 435 -26.44 -7.28 -3.11
CA ALA A 435 -27.52 -8.26 -3.10
C ALA A 435 -28.90 -7.67 -3.45
N THR A 436 -28.95 -6.75 -4.42
CA THR A 436 -30.17 -6.03 -4.80
C THR A 436 -30.38 -5.90 -6.31
N ARG A 437 -31.65 -5.80 -6.71
CA ARG A 437 -32.06 -5.43 -8.08
C ARG A 437 -32.40 -3.94 -8.20
N ALA A 438 -32.43 -3.21 -7.09
CA ALA A 438 -32.60 -1.76 -7.13
C ALA A 438 -31.33 -1.11 -7.67
N PRO A 439 -31.43 -0.03 -8.48
CA PRO A 439 -30.26 0.68 -8.98
C PRO A 439 -29.48 1.28 -7.80
N VAL A 440 -28.18 0.98 -7.74
CA VAL A 440 -27.25 1.51 -6.74
C VAL A 440 -26.39 2.59 -7.38
N PHE A 441 -26.48 3.82 -6.87
CA PHE A 441 -25.67 4.94 -7.33
C PHE A 441 -24.51 5.14 -6.36
N VAL A 442 -23.28 5.10 -6.88
CA VAL A 442 -22.06 5.41 -6.11
C VAL A 442 -21.77 6.89 -6.28
N ILE A 443 -21.70 7.64 -5.18
CA ILE A 443 -21.58 9.09 -5.15
C ILE A 443 -20.36 9.42 -4.30
N ALA A 444 -19.39 10.12 -4.87
CA ALA A 444 -18.18 10.55 -4.16
C ALA A 444 -17.63 11.83 -4.77
N LYS A 445 -16.79 12.54 -4.03
CA LYS A 445 -15.93 13.60 -4.57
C LYS A 445 -14.55 13.02 -4.89
N GLY A 446 -14.45 12.34 -6.03
CA GLY A 446 -13.32 11.50 -6.41
C GLY A 446 -13.56 10.05 -5.99
N VAL A 447 -13.88 9.20 -6.97
CA VAL A 447 -13.98 7.75 -6.73
C VAL A 447 -12.59 7.18 -6.66
N ALA A 448 -12.21 6.66 -5.50
CA ALA A 448 -10.92 6.05 -5.29
C ALA A 448 -10.88 4.70 -6.00
N ASP A 449 -11.75 3.73 -5.72
CA ASP A 449 -11.78 2.41 -6.39
C ASP A 449 -12.87 2.32 -7.47
N PRO A 450 -12.55 2.65 -8.74
CA PRO A 450 -13.52 2.61 -9.83
C PRO A 450 -13.95 1.19 -10.21
N ALA A 451 -13.17 0.17 -9.86
CA ALA A 451 -13.47 -1.22 -10.17
C ALA A 451 -14.60 -1.73 -9.26
N LEU A 452 -14.43 -1.53 -7.95
CA LEU A 452 -15.46 -1.86 -6.97
C LEU A 452 -16.71 -0.98 -7.15
N ALA A 453 -16.57 0.32 -7.40
CA ALA A 453 -17.71 1.20 -7.69
C ALA A 453 -18.52 0.71 -8.91
N ARG A 454 -17.84 0.27 -9.98
CA ARG A 454 -18.51 -0.28 -11.17
C ARG A 454 -19.27 -1.56 -10.85
N TRP A 455 -18.65 -2.48 -10.12
CA TRP A 455 -19.29 -3.70 -9.64
C TRP A 455 -20.56 -3.40 -8.85
N ILE A 456 -20.52 -2.47 -7.89
CA ILE A 456 -21.67 -2.08 -7.07
C ILE A 456 -22.83 -1.53 -7.93
N THR A 457 -22.54 -0.82 -9.02
CA THR A 457 -23.56 -0.22 -9.90
C THR A 457 -24.21 -1.20 -10.88
N HIS A 458 -23.84 -2.49 -10.89
CA HIS A 458 -24.31 -3.47 -11.89
C HIS A 458 -25.84 -3.60 -11.98
N SER A 459 -26.57 -3.21 -10.93
CA SER A 459 -28.03 -3.30 -10.84
C SER A 459 -28.77 -2.15 -11.55
N GLY A 460 -28.07 -1.42 -12.42
CA GLY A 460 -28.64 -0.33 -13.23
C GLY A 460 -28.49 1.07 -12.64
N GLY A 461 -27.59 1.24 -11.67
CA GLY A 461 -27.20 2.56 -11.19
C GLY A 461 -26.00 3.13 -11.95
N GLN A 462 -25.44 4.22 -11.45
CA GLN A 462 -24.32 4.93 -12.07
C GLN A 462 -23.31 5.42 -11.02
N ILE A 463 -22.07 5.62 -11.46
CA ILE A 463 -21.04 6.32 -10.69
C ILE A 463 -21.21 7.83 -10.94
N LEU A 464 -21.43 8.60 -9.87
CA LEU A 464 -21.63 10.05 -9.89
C LEU A 464 -20.50 10.75 -9.14
N ASP A 465 -19.42 11.05 -9.86
CA ASP A 465 -18.24 11.70 -9.30
C ASP A 465 -18.41 13.23 -9.24
N LEU A 466 -18.62 13.76 -8.03
CA LEU A 466 -18.78 15.18 -7.72
C LEU A 466 -17.48 15.99 -7.81
N ALA A 467 -16.33 15.35 -8.07
CA ALA A 467 -15.13 16.07 -8.51
C ALA A 467 -15.27 16.57 -9.96
N THR A 468 -16.12 15.93 -10.77
CA THR A 468 -16.33 16.29 -12.19
C THR A 468 -17.74 16.80 -12.47
N LEU A 469 -18.71 16.41 -11.64
CA LEU A 469 -20.12 16.78 -11.79
C LEU A 469 -20.52 17.82 -10.74
N THR A 470 -21.33 18.80 -11.15
CA THR A 470 -22.04 19.64 -10.19
C THR A 470 -23.20 18.86 -9.54
N PRO A 471 -23.67 19.24 -8.33
CA PRO A 471 -24.83 18.61 -7.72
C PRO A 471 -26.09 18.64 -8.61
N ASP A 472 -26.26 19.64 -9.49
CA ASP A 472 -27.38 19.66 -10.44
C ASP A 472 -27.20 18.67 -11.60
N GLN A 473 -25.98 18.46 -12.08
CA GLN A 473 -25.68 17.42 -13.06
C GLN A 473 -25.93 16.03 -12.47
N ALA A 474 -25.43 15.77 -11.26
CA ALA A 474 -25.67 14.53 -10.54
C ALA A 474 -27.16 14.29 -10.24
N LEU A 475 -27.90 15.33 -9.83
CA LEU A 475 -29.35 15.24 -9.61
C LEU A 475 -30.10 14.85 -10.88
N ARG A 476 -29.68 15.37 -12.04
CA ARG A 476 -30.26 14.98 -13.33
C ARG A 476 -30.01 13.51 -13.63
N ALA A 477 -28.82 13.00 -13.36
CA ALA A 477 -28.50 11.58 -13.53
C ALA A 477 -29.36 10.69 -12.60
N LEU A 478 -29.49 11.06 -11.31
CA LEU A 478 -30.32 10.31 -10.34
C LEU A 478 -31.80 10.20 -10.71
N ARG A 479 -32.33 11.15 -11.49
CA ARG A 479 -33.75 11.25 -11.86
C ARG A 479 -34.05 10.79 -13.27
N ARG A 480 -33.05 10.39 -14.07
CA ARG A 480 -33.23 10.05 -15.48
C ARG A 480 -32.98 8.58 -15.73
N THR A 481 -33.68 8.06 -16.74
CA THR A 481 -33.31 6.78 -17.34
C THR A 481 -32.05 7.00 -18.20
N PRO A 482 -31.00 6.19 -18.02
CA PRO A 482 -29.81 6.23 -18.86
C PRO A 482 -30.15 6.02 -20.32
N THR A 483 -29.39 6.64 -21.23
CA THR A 483 -29.58 6.47 -22.68
C THR A 483 -29.33 5.03 -23.09
N LEU A 484 -28.23 4.44 -22.60
CA LEU A 484 -27.88 3.03 -22.79
C LEU A 484 -27.63 2.39 -21.43
N GLN A 485 -28.10 1.17 -21.23
CA GLN A 485 -27.84 0.36 -20.04
C GLN A 485 -27.56 -1.09 -20.45
N ALA A 486 -26.40 -1.63 -20.11
CA ALA A 486 -26.11 -3.04 -20.31
C ALA A 486 -26.86 -3.91 -19.30
N THR A 487 -27.37 -5.04 -19.77
CA THR A 487 -28.10 -6.01 -18.93
C THR A 487 -27.43 -7.37 -18.99
N LEU A 488 -26.42 -7.58 -18.16
CA LEU A 488 -25.71 -8.84 -18.12
C LEU A 488 -26.49 -9.88 -17.32
N GLY A 489 -26.77 -11.03 -17.93
CA GLY A 489 -27.31 -12.20 -17.26
C GLY A 489 -26.23 -13.22 -16.89
N PRO A 490 -26.61 -14.36 -16.27
CA PRO A 490 -25.67 -15.42 -15.91
C PRO A 490 -24.89 -16.04 -17.08
N LEU A 491 -25.33 -15.82 -18.32
CA LEU A 491 -24.66 -16.28 -19.55
C LEU A 491 -23.64 -15.28 -20.09
N ASP A 492 -23.63 -14.04 -19.59
CA ASP A 492 -22.81 -12.93 -20.10
C ASP A 492 -21.54 -12.70 -19.28
N ARG A 493 -21.08 -13.71 -18.52
CA ARG A 493 -19.97 -13.61 -17.55
C ARG A 493 -18.62 -13.19 -18.14
N ASN A 494 -18.49 -13.25 -19.46
CA ASN A 494 -17.28 -12.88 -20.19
C ASN A 494 -17.27 -11.41 -20.64
N TRP A 495 -18.35 -10.65 -20.38
CA TRP A 495 -18.43 -9.22 -20.67
C TRP A 495 -17.96 -8.38 -19.49
N TYR A 496 -17.03 -7.48 -19.77
CA TYR A 496 -16.44 -6.52 -18.83
C TYR A 496 -16.63 -5.12 -19.39
N LEU A 497 -17.22 -4.21 -18.62
CA LEU A 497 -17.63 -2.89 -19.11
C LEU A 497 -16.80 -1.76 -18.50
N GLU A 498 -16.75 -0.61 -19.17
CA GLU A 498 -16.30 0.64 -18.57
C GLU A 498 -17.32 1.15 -17.53
N GLN A 499 -18.61 1.08 -17.89
CA GLN A 499 -19.76 1.47 -17.08
C GLN A 499 -20.98 0.66 -17.53
N TYR A 500 -21.89 0.34 -16.59
CA TYR A 500 -23.12 -0.38 -16.93
C TYR A 500 -24.21 0.50 -17.54
N ALA A 501 -24.14 1.83 -17.36
CA ALA A 501 -25.15 2.75 -17.86
C ALA A 501 -24.57 4.13 -18.23
N VAL A 502 -24.89 4.65 -19.41
CA VAL A 502 -24.37 5.93 -19.93
C VAL A 502 -25.49 6.82 -20.47
N ASP A 503 -25.35 8.14 -20.25
CA ASP A 503 -26.27 9.16 -20.75
C ASP A 503 -25.78 9.84 -22.05
N ASP A 504 -24.48 10.11 -22.15
CA ASP A 504 -23.78 10.76 -23.28
C ASP A 504 -22.56 9.91 -23.67
N GLY A 505 -22.04 10.12 -24.88
CA GLY A 505 -20.82 9.46 -25.35
C GLY A 505 -21.10 8.07 -25.91
N ALA A 506 -20.58 7.02 -25.25
CA ALA A 506 -20.73 5.64 -25.70
C ALA A 506 -20.63 4.65 -24.54
N LEU A 507 -21.33 3.52 -24.67
CA LEU A 507 -21.18 2.36 -23.79
C LEU A 507 -20.06 1.49 -24.35
N ARG A 508 -19.08 1.14 -23.52
CA ARG A 508 -17.92 0.33 -23.92
C ARG A 508 -17.81 -0.95 -23.13
N ALA A 509 -17.45 -2.01 -23.82
CA ALA A 509 -17.34 -3.33 -23.26
C ALA A 509 -16.26 -4.17 -23.94
N CYS A 510 -15.73 -5.13 -23.20
CA CYS A 510 -14.81 -6.15 -23.66
C CYS A 510 -15.40 -7.52 -23.39
N HIS A 511 -15.40 -8.38 -24.39
CA HIS A 511 -15.71 -9.79 -24.25
C HIS A 511 -14.43 -10.60 -24.32
N VAL A 512 -14.13 -11.38 -23.27
CA VAL A 512 -12.91 -12.21 -23.19
C VAL A 512 -13.30 -13.68 -22.98
N ALA A 513 -13.01 -14.54 -23.95
CA ALA A 513 -13.37 -15.95 -23.87
C ALA A 513 -12.43 -16.86 -24.66
N ARG A 514 -12.36 -18.14 -24.25
CA ARG A 514 -11.73 -19.22 -25.01
C ARG A 514 -12.77 -19.92 -25.88
N ALA A 515 -13.16 -19.31 -26.98
CA ALA A 515 -14.07 -19.93 -27.94
C ALA A 515 -13.90 -19.31 -29.32
N ALA A 516 -13.61 -20.13 -30.33
CA ALA A 516 -13.75 -19.74 -31.73
C ALA A 516 -15.23 -19.93 -32.11
N GLY A 517 -15.95 -18.83 -32.35
CA GLY A 517 -17.39 -18.86 -32.59
C GLY A 517 -17.94 -17.60 -33.25
N ALA A 518 -19.27 -17.47 -33.29
CA ALA A 518 -19.93 -16.27 -33.78
C ALA A 518 -19.60 -15.04 -32.90
N ALA A 519 -19.53 -13.86 -33.53
CA ALA A 519 -19.35 -12.57 -32.86
C ALA A 519 -20.22 -12.46 -31.57
N PRO A 520 -19.61 -12.19 -30.40
CA PRO A 520 -20.34 -12.14 -29.14
C PRO A 520 -21.35 -10.99 -29.15
N ARG A 521 -22.44 -11.18 -28.40
CA ARG A 521 -23.56 -10.25 -28.35
C ARG A 521 -23.64 -9.60 -26.97
N LEU A 522 -23.72 -8.28 -26.94
CA LEU A 522 -23.95 -7.49 -25.73
C LEU A 522 -25.43 -7.04 -25.71
N PRO A 523 -26.25 -7.50 -24.76
CA PRO A 523 -27.60 -6.98 -24.55
C PRO A 523 -27.56 -5.58 -23.92
N VAL A 524 -28.20 -4.62 -24.58
CA VAL A 524 -28.26 -3.22 -24.15
C VAL A 524 -29.70 -2.72 -24.20
N ILE A 525 -30.19 -2.18 -23.09
CA ILE A 525 -31.42 -1.42 -23.03
C ILE A 525 -31.16 0.01 -23.53
N HIS A 526 -31.93 0.43 -24.53
CA HIS A 526 -31.98 1.79 -25.03
C HIS A 526 -33.18 2.51 -24.44
N ALA A 527 -32.97 3.72 -23.94
CA ALA A 527 -34.06 4.62 -23.64
C ALA A 527 -34.74 5.06 -24.94
N THR A 528 -36.06 4.92 -25.03
CA THR A 528 -36.86 5.42 -26.17
C THR A 528 -38.04 6.25 -25.69
N ALA A 529 -38.65 7.03 -26.59
CA ALA A 529 -39.89 7.76 -26.30
C ALA A 529 -41.05 6.84 -25.86
N SER A 530 -41.05 5.59 -26.34
CA SER A 530 -42.04 4.57 -25.98
C SER A 530 -41.69 3.74 -24.73
N GLY A 531 -40.60 4.08 -24.03
CA GLY A 531 -40.06 3.29 -22.92
C GLY A 531 -38.78 2.53 -23.28
N PRO A 532 -38.15 1.84 -22.31
CA PRO A 532 -36.91 1.09 -22.54
C PRO A 532 -37.12 -0.05 -23.55
N ARG A 533 -36.17 -0.24 -24.48
CA ARG A 533 -36.15 -1.37 -25.42
C ARG A 533 -34.80 -2.05 -25.41
N GLU A 534 -34.79 -3.37 -25.30
CA GLU A 534 -33.56 -4.16 -25.37
C GLU A 534 -33.14 -4.41 -26.83
N GLN A 535 -31.85 -4.25 -27.11
CA GLN A 535 -31.22 -4.53 -28.39
C GLN A 535 -29.87 -5.21 -28.15
N ALA A 536 -29.57 -6.26 -28.92
CA ALA A 536 -28.29 -6.96 -28.87
C ALA A 536 -27.30 -6.38 -29.90
N HIS A 537 -26.14 -5.92 -29.44
CA HIS A 537 -25.04 -5.41 -30.27
C HIS A 537 -23.97 -6.49 -30.46
N ARG A 538 -23.38 -6.59 -31.66
CA ARG A 538 -22.38 -7.62 -31.98
C ARG A 538 -20.98 -7.03 -32.01
N ALA A 539 -20.03 -7.63 -31.30
CA ALA A 539 -18.62 -7.29 -31.46
C ALA A 539 -18.04 -8.07 -32.64
N LEU A 540 -17.93 -7.41 -33.79
CA LEU A 540 -17.46 -8.05 -35.01
C LEU A 540 -15.93 -8.22 -34.98
N PRO A 541 -15.38 -9.32 -35.52
CA PRO A 541 -13.94 -9.49 -35.68
C PRO A 541 -13.42 -8.48 -36.71
N ALA A 542 -13.00 -7.33 -36.22
CA ALA A 542 -12.65 -6.16 -37.01
C ALA A 542 -11.13 -5.89 -36.96
N ARG A 543 -10.73 -4.64 -36.72
CA ARG A 543 -9.32 -4.22 -36.69
C ARG A 543 -8.62 -4.69 -35.41
N ASN A 544 -7.37 -5.14 -35.52
CA ASN A 544 -6.53 -5.45 -34.36
C ASN A 544 -5.89 -4.16 -33.77
N SER A 545 -5.76 -4.10 -32.45
CA SER A 545 -5.06 -3.04 -31.72
C SER A 545 -4.53 -3.58 -30.39
N ALA A 546 -3.22 -3.50 -30.15
CA ALA A 546 -2.60 -3.89 -28.88
C ALA A 546 -3.14 -3.08 -27.69
N LEU A 547 -3.57 -1.83 -27.91
CA LEU A 547 -4.21 -1.04 -26.86
C LEU A 547 -5.63 -1.53 -26.55
N ALA A 548 -6.37 -2.06 -27.53
CA ALA A 548 -7.66 -2.71 -27.27
C ALA A 548 -7.47 -3.96 -26.40
N GLU A 549 -6.43 -4.77 -26.69
CA GLU A 549 -6.04 -5.93 -25.88
C GLU A 549 -5.75 -5.52 -24.42
N PHE A 550 -4.90 -4.50 -24.23
CA PHE A 550 -4.58 -3.98 -22.90
C PHE A 550 -5.82 -3.49 -22.13
N TRP A 551 -6.72 -2.75 -22.80
CA TRP A 551 -7.96 -2.29 -22.16
C TRP A 551 -8.90 -3.44 -21.80
N CYS A 552 -9.00 -4.48 -22.63
CA CYS A 552 -9.79 -5.66 -22.30
C CYS A 552 -9.21 -6.47 -21.15
N ALA A 553 -7.89 -6.67 -21.13
CA ALA A 553 -7.22 -7.27 -19.98
C ALA A 553 -7.40 -6.42 -18.71
N THR A 554 -7.32 -5.10 -18.81
CA THR A 554 -7.50 -4.19 -17.67
C THR A 554 -8.92 -4.23 -17.12
N TRP A 555 -9.95 -4.16 -17.97
CA TRP A 555 -11.34 -4.25 -17.50
C TRP A 555 -11.71 -5.62 -16.95
N GLN A 556 -11.13 -6.69 -17.51
CA GLN A 556 -11.24 -8.01 -16.91
C GLN A 556 -10.58 -8.04 -15.52
N ALA A 557 -9.38 -7.47 -15.38
CA ALA A 557 -8.68 -7.39 -14.09
C ALA A 557 -9.53 -6.63 -13.06
N GLU A 558 -10.01 -5.43 -13.41
CA GLU A 558 -10.86 -4.62 -12.53
C GLU A 558 -12.14 -5.34 -12.11
N ALA A 559 -12.81 -6.03 -13.03
CA ALA A 559 -14.01 -6.80 -12.68
C ALA A 559 -13.71 -7.93 -11.70
N LEU A 560 -12.55 -8.59 -11.83
CA LEU A 560 -12.09 -9.63 -10.91
C LEU A 560 -11.61 -9.03 -9.56
N GLU A 561 -11.02 -7.84 -9.57
CA GLU A 561 -10.59 -7.10 -8.37
C GLU A 561 -11.76 -6.71 -7.45
N ALA A 562 -12.98 -6.64 -7.97
CA ALA A 562 -14.18 -6.41 -7.15
C ALA A 562 -14.46 -7.58 -6.18
N GLN A 563 -13.92 -8.77 -6.46
CA GLN A 563 -14.01 -9.97 -5.60
C GLN A 563 -12.62 -10.62 -5.49
N PRO A 564 -11.65 -9.93 -4.89
CA PRO A 564 -10.23 -10.27 -5.04
C PRO A 564 -9.92 -11.64 -4.43
N ASP A 565 -10.50 -11.96 -3.27
CA ASP A 565 -10.29 -13.22 -2.55
C ASP A 565 -10.70 -14.46 -3.37
N GLN A 566 -11.62 -14.31 -4.33
CA GLN A 566 -12.07 -15.41 -5.20
C GLN A 566 -11.23 -15.54 -6.48
N HIS A 567 -10.46 -14.51 -6.84
CA HIS A 567 -9.88 -14.37 -8.18
C HIS A 567 -8.38 -14.11 -8.23
N ARG A 568 -7.66 -14.25 -7.11
CA ARG A 568 -6.23 -13.91 -7.04
C ARG A 568 -5.34 -14.55 -8.09
N ALA A 569 -5.42 -15.88 -8.24
CA ALA A 569 -4.60 -16.59 -9.22
C ALA A 569 -4.91 -16.14 -10.65
N ALA A 570 -6.18 -15.84 -10.95
CA ALA A 570 -6.58 -15.31 -12.25
C ALA A 570 -6.07 -13.88 -12.47
N LEU A 571 -6.11 -13.02 -11.44
CA LEU A 571 -5.58 -11.66 -11.46
C LEU A 571 -4.06 -11.64 -11.69
N ALA A 572 -3.32 -12.47 -10.96
CA ALA A 572 -1.87 -12.60 -11.12
C ALA A 572 -1.52 -13.07 -12.55
N ALA A 573 -2.17 -14.13 -13.03
CA ALA A 573 -1.92 -14.66 -14.38
C ALA A 573 -2.29 -13.66 -15.49
N LEU A 574 -3.38 -12.89 -15.30
CA LEU A 574 -3.81 -11.85 -16.23
C LEU A 574 -2.81 -10.69 -16.27
N GLY A 575 -2.35 -10.24 -15.10
CA GLY A 575 -1.36 -9.18 -14.97
C GLY A 575 -0.01 -9.57 -15.59
N GLU A 576 0.50 -10.77 -15.27
CA GLU A 576 1.75 -11.31 -15.83
C GLU A 576 1.68 -11.46 -17.35
N ARG A 577 0.54 -11.90 -17.90
CA ARG A 577 0.38 -12.11 -19.34
C ARG A 577 0.29 -10.80 -20.14
N PHE A 578 -0.43 -9.81 -19.62
CA PHE A 578 -0.78 -8.60 -20.39
C PHE A 578 -0.09 -7.32 -19.90
N GLY A 579 0.79 -7.40 -18.90
CA GLY A 579 1.47 -6.23 -18.34
C GLY A 579 0.56 -5.32 -17.52
N VAL A 580 -0.52 -5.85 -16.95
CA VAL A 580 -1.51 -5.06 -16.20
C VAL A 580 -1.16 -5.05 -14.72
N ALA A 581 -0.72 -3.90 -14.21
CA ALA A 581 -0.57 -3.68 -12.77
C ALA A 581 -1.94 -3.68 -12.09
N ASN A 582 -2.12 -4.58 -11.12
CA ASN A 582 -3.37 -4.83 -10.42
C ASN A 582 -3.10 -5.20 -8.95
N ARG A 583 -4.13 -5.54 -8.16
CA ARG A 583 -3.97 -5.90 -6.74
C ARG A 583 -3.02 -7.08 -6.50
N GLU A 584 -2.84 -7.96 -7.47
CA GLU A 584 -2.02 -9.18 -7.41
C GLU A 584 -0.80 -9.13 -8.37
N THR A 585 -0.57 -8.03 -9.08
CA THR A 585 0.57 -7.89 -10.01
C THR A 585 1.18 -6.51 -9.93
N SER A 586 2.51 -6.46 -9.77
CA SER A 586 3.32 -5.25 -9.80
C SER A 586 4.19 -5.20 -11.05
N LEU A 587 4.73 -4.03 -11.36
CA LEU A 587 5.72 -3.87 -12.43
C LEU A 587 7.09 -3.63 -11.79
N LEU A 588 8.04 -4.52 -12.05
CA LEU A 588 9.36 -4.52 -11.41
C LEU A 588 10.47 -4.30 -12.44
N VAL A 589 11.45 -3.48 -12.10
CA VAL A 589 12.75 -3.41 -12.79
C VAL A 589 13.82 -3.89 -11.83
N LEU A 590 14.61 -4.89 -12.26
CA LEU A 590 15.80 -5.36 -11.56
C LEU A 590 17.04 -4.99 -12.38
N GLU A 591 18.12 -4.71 -11.68
CA GLU A 591 19.41 -4.34 -12.30
C GLU A 591 20.25 -5.58 -12.60
N SER A 592 20.44 -6.45 -11.60
CA SER A 592 21.37 -7.58 -11.65
C SER A 592 20.78 -8.82 -12.30
N ASP A 593 21.60 -9.51 -13.11
CA ASP A 593 21.27 -10.84 -13.62
C ASP A 593 20.93 -11.80 -12.46
N ASP A 594 21.73 -11.80 -11.39
CA ASP A 594 21.55 -12.73 -10.26
C ASP A 594 20.20 -12.54 -9.56
N ASP A 595 19.66 -11.32 -9.48
CA ASP A 595 18.35 -11.06 -8.88
C ASP A 595 17.21 -11.62 -9.74
N TYR A 596 17.28 -11.47 -11.06
CA TYR A 596 16.31 -12.09 -11.98
C TYR A 596 16.29 -13.62 -11.84
N VAL A 597 17.46 -14.25 -11.65
CA VAL A 597 17.53 -15.69 -11.44
C VAL A 597 16.99 -16.07 -10.06
N ARG A 598 17.45 -15.39 -9.01
CA ARG A 598 17.10 -15.63 -7.60
C ARG A 598 15.60 -15.59 -7.37
N PHE A 599 14.93 -14.54 -7.86
CA PHE A 599 13.49 -14.37 -7.68
C PHE A 599 12.64 -15.08 -8.73
N GLY A 600 13.26 -15.78 -9.70
CA GLY A 600 12.50 -16.45 -10.74
C GLY A 600 11.72 -15.47 -11.62
N ILE A 601 12.21 -14.24 -11.79
CA ILE A 601 11.59 -13.18 -12.62
C ILE A 601 12.23 -13.15 -14.01
N LEU A 602 11.42 -13.19 -15.06
CA LEU A 602 11.95 -13.15 -16.43
C LEU A 602 12.19 -11.69 -16.84
N PRO A 603 13.32 -11.37 -17.46
CA PRO A 603 13.58 -10.04 -18.02
C PRO A 603 12.57 -9.61 -19.09
N PRO A 604 12.55 -8.34 -19.52
CA PRO A 604 11.67 -7.85 -20.58
C PRO A 604 11.79 -8.67 -21.86
N ALA A 605 10.67 -8.83 -22.59
CA ALA A 605 10.66 -9.60 -23.85
C ALA A 605 11.54 -9.01 -24.95
N ALA A 606 11.78 -7.71 -24.90
CA ALA A 606 12.67 -7.02 -25.81
C ALA A 606 14.16 -7.37 -25.57
N ASP A 607 14.56 -7.81 -24.36
CA ASP A 607 15.95 -8.11 -24.03
C ASP A 607 16.23 -9.62 -24.09
N VAL A 608 16.30 -10.13 -25.33
CA VAL A 608 16.52 -11.56 -25.63
C VAL A 608 17.85 -12.05 -25.05
N ALA A 609 18.91 -11.23 -25.12
CA ALA A 609 20.24 -11.62 -24.65
C ALA A 609 20.29 -11.80 -23.13
N LEU A 610 19.67 -10.90 -22.36
CA LEU A 610 19.53 -11.05 -20.91
C LEU A 610 18.67 -12.27 -20.57
N ARG A 611 17.51 -12.45 -21.24
CA ARG A 611 16.64 -13.62 -21.04
C ARG A 611 17.37 -14.94 -21.20
N ASP A 612 18.15 -15.10 -22.25
CA ASP A 612 18.91 -16.33 -22.53
C ASP A 612 19.95 -16.63 -21.43
N ARG A 613 20.63 -15.60 -20.90
CA ARG A 613 21.57 -15.76 -19.77
C ARG A 613 20.84 -16.21 -18.51
N ILE A 614 19.73 -15.54 -18.16
CA ILE A 614 18.92 -15.86 -16.99
C ILE A 614 18.38 -17.29 -17.05
N GLN A 615 17.85 -17.71 -18.21
CA GLN A 615 17.31 -19.06 -18.38
C GLN A 615 18.38 -20.14 -18.17
N ARG A 616 19.59 -19.95 -18.71
CA ARG A 616 20.71 -20.88 -18.46
C ARG A 616 21.08 -20.96 -16.98
N ARG A 617 21.16 -19.83 -16.28
CA ARG A 617 21.50 -19.80 -14.85
C ARG A 617 20.39 -20.38 -13.97
N ARG A 618 19.12 -20.20 -14.33
CA ARG A 618 17.98 -20.80 -13.62
C ARG A 618 18.00 -22.32 -13.64
N ALA A 619 18.35 -22.92 -14.78
CA ALA A 619 18.45 -24.38 -14.88
C ALA A 619 19.49 -24.95 -13.89
N GLN A 620 20.57 -24.19 -13.62
CA GLN A 620 21.55 -24.52 -12.58
C GLN A 620 20.95 -24.34 -11.18
N LEU A 621 20.29 -23.21 -10.90
CA LEU A 621 19.67 -22.95 -9.58
C LEU A 621 18.54 -23.91 -9.21
N GLU A 622 17.77 -24.45 -10.14
CA GLU A 622 16.70 -25.40 -9.80
C GLU A 622 17.27 -26.68 -9.17
N THR A 623 18.48 -27.06 -9.60
CA THR A 623 19.26 -28.14 -8.97
C THR A 623 19.71 -27.73 -7.56
N GLU A 624 20.12 -26.48 -7.37
CA GLU A 624 20.48 -25.91 -6.06
C GLU A 624 19.28 -25.80 -5.11
N LYS A 625 18.07 -25.45 -5.59
CA LYS A 625 16.84 -25.39 -4.75
C LYS A 625 16.49 -26.74 -4.16
N SER A 626 16.56 -27.82 -4.96
CA SER A 626 16.33 -29.17 -4.45
C SER A 626 17.35 -29.52 -3.36
N THR A 627 18.59 -29.05 -3.51
CA THR A 627 19.64 -29.20 -2.51
C THR A 627 19.35 -28.36 -1.26
N ALA A 628 18.92 -27.11 -1.40
CA ALA A 628 18.57 -26.22 -0.28
C ALA A 628 17.39 -26.76 0.54
N TRP A 629 16.37 -27.33 -0.11
CA TRP A 629 15.27 -28.02 0.57
C TRP A 629 15.76 -29.23 1.37
N MET A 630 16.62 -30.06 0.77
CA MET A 630 17.23 -31.21 1.45
C MET A 630 18.15 -30.77 2.61
N GLU A 631 18.91 -29.70 2.43
CA GLU A 631 19.79 -29.12 3.46
C GLU A 631 19.00 -28.52 4.61
N ASN A 632 17.89 -27.81 4.33
CA ASN A 632 16.98 -27.31 5.35
C ASN A 632 16.41 -28.47 6.17
N ARG A 633 15.85 -29.49 5.50
CA ARG A 633 15.34 -30.70 6.17
C ARG A 633 16.39 -31.37 7.06
N ARG A 634 17.63 -31.48 6.58
CA ARG A 634 18.76 -31.99 7.38
C ARG A 634 19.12 -31.07 8.55
N ALA A 635 19.05 -29.75 8.37
CA ALA A 635 19.31 -28.78 9.44
C ALA A 635 18.24 -28.84 10.53
N ILE A 636 16.96 -28.90 10.16
CA ILE A 636 15.84 -29.11 11.09
C ILE A 636 16.00 -30.43 11.83
N GLN A 637 16.34 -31.52 11.13
CA GLN A 637 16.58 -32.82 11.76
C GLN A 637 17.73 -32.74 12.79
N ARG A 638 18.88 -32.15 12.44
CA ARG A 638 20.00 -31.96 13.38
C ARG A 638 19.61 -31.10 14.57
N GLY A 639 18.88 -30.01 14.35
CA GLY A 639 18.39 -29.13 15.41
C GLY A 639 17.44 -29.87 16.36
N TRP A 640 16.56 -30.72 15.83
CA TRP A 640 15.64 -31.53 16.61
C TRP A 640 16.35 -32.66 17.37
N GLU A 641 17.32 -33.34 16.76
CA GLU A 641 18.17 -34.34 17.42
C GLU A 641 18.95 -33.71 18.58
N ALA A 642 19.52 -32.52 18.38
CA ALA A 642 20.19 -31.77 19.44
C ALA A 642 19.23 -31.40 20.58
N ARG A 643 18.02 -30.92 20.25
CA ARG A 643 16.96 -30.63 21.25
C ARG A 643 16.52 -31.89 21.98
N THR A 644 16.43 -33.03 21.31
CA THR A 644 16.09 -34.32 21.91
C THR A 644 17.20 -34.82 22.85
N ALA A 645 18.46 -34.69 22.45
CA ALA A 645 19.61 -35.02 23.28
C ALA A 645 19.67 -34.13 24.54
N TRP A 646 19.47 -32.81 24.36
CA TRP A 646 19.31 -31.87 25.47
C TRP A 646 18.16 -32.30 26.39
N TRP A 647 16.99 -32.60 25.83
CA TRP A 647 15.82 -32.99 26.62
C TRP A 647 16.10 -34.25 27.43
N ASN A 648 16.78 -35.26 26.87
CA ASN A 648 17.15 -36.50 27.55
C ASN A 648 18.28 -36.33 28.59
N THR A 649 18.97 -35.19 28.61
CA THR A 649 20.05 -34.93 29.57
C THR A 649 19.49 -34.57 30.94
N VAL A 650 20.04 -35.18 31.99
CA VAL A 650 19.72 -34.82 33.38
C VAL A 650 20.69 -33.72 33.83
N PHE A 651 20.16 -32.52 34.06
CA PHE A 651 20.95 -31.37 34.49
C PHE A 651 20.93 -31.20 36.02
N PRO A 652 22.06 -30.83 36.65
CA PRO A 652 22.13 -30.58 38.10
C PRO A 652 21.23 -29.40 38.55
N LYS A 653 20.82 -29.38 39.84
CA LYS A 653 19.88 -28.38 40.40
C LYS A 653 20.35 -27.67 41.68
N ASP A 654 21.45 -28.09 42.28
CA ASP A 654 21.95 -27.58 43.58
C ASP A 654 22.87 -26.34 43.43
N ASP A 655 23.06 -25.51 44.48
CA ASP A 655 23.90 -24.28 44.44
C ASP A 655 25.06 -24.31 45.49
N PRO A 656 26.27 -23.71 45.26
CA PRO A 656 26.73 -22.99 44.06
C PRO A 656 28.03 -23.48 43.37
N ARG A 657 28.02 -23.26 42.03
CA ARG A 657 29.13 -23.07 41.07
C ARG A 657 30.28 -24.08 41.03
N PRO A 658 30.57 -24.69 39.86
CA PRO A 658 31.95 -24.99 39.53
C PRO A 658 32.64 -23.68 39.11
N ARG A 659 33.87 -23.45 39.61
CA ARG A 659 34.68 -22.20 39.53
C ARG A 659 34.97 -21.65 38.11
N TRP A 660 34.40 -22.21 37.05
CA TRP A 660 34.54 -21.70 35.68
C TRP A 660 33.77 -20.41 35.42
N ALA A 661 32.74 -20.06 36.22
CA ALA A 661 31.94 -18.85 36.01
C ALA A 661 32.74 -17.55 36.25
N GLU A 662 33.75 -17.58 37.12
CA GLU A 662 34.60 -16.43 37.43
C GLU A 662 35.72 -16.27 36.39
N GLN A 663 36.27 -17.40 35.92
CA GLN A 663 37.22 -17.43 34.80
C GLN A 663 36.53 -17.07 33.46
N ARG A 664 35.33 -17.58 33.17
CA ARG A 664 34.57 -17.20 31.96
C ARG A 664 34.10 -15.76 32.00
N ARG A 665 33.65 -15.22 33.14
CA ARG A 665 33.35 -13.78 33.25
C ARG A 665 34.56 -12.92 32.93
N GLN A 666 35.76 -13.34 33.34
CA GLN A 666 37.00 -12.65 32.97
C GLN A 666 37.28 -12.77 31.47
N THR A 667 37.15 -13.97 30.89
CA THR A 667 37.38 -14.21 29.45
C THR A 667 36.32 -13.56 28.55
N GLU A 668 35.06 -13.52 28.96
CA GLU A 668 33.93 -12.92 28.26
C GLU A 668 33.92 -11.40 28.42
N ALA A 669 34.29 -10.87 29.59
CA ALA A 669 34.54 -9.43 29.74
C ALA A 669 35.75 -8.97 28.90
N GLN A 670 36.73 -9.84 28.67
CA GLN A 670 37.87 -9.58 27.81
C GLN A 670 37.49 -9.63 26.32
N ARG A 671 36.71 -10.63 25.90
CA ARG A 671 36.16 -10.71 24.53
C ARG A 671 35.18 -9.59 24.21
N ALA A 672 34.28 -9.23 25.13
CA ALA A 672 33.35 -8.12 24.95
C ALA A 672 34.07 -6.77 24.83
N ARG A 673 35.23 -6.61 25.50
CA ARG A 673 36.10 -5.45 25.32
C ARG A 673 36.77 -5.47 23.94
N GLU A 674 37.29 -6.62 23.50
CA GLU A 674 37.90 -6.80 22.18
C GLU A 674 36.87 -6.60 21.04
N GLU A 675 35.63 -7.05 21.20
CA GLU A 675 34.53 -6.85 20.25
C GLU A 675 34.07 -5.38 20.21
N ALA A 676 33.98 -4.71 21.37
CA ALA A 676 33.71 -3.27 21.43
C ALA A 676 34.84 -2.43 20.82
N GLU A 677 36.08 -2.90 20.89
CA GLU A 677 37.27 -2.27 20.30
C GLU A 677 37.32 -2.51 18.78
N MET A 678 37.02 -3.72 18.30
CA MET A 678 36.86 -4.05 16.88
C MET A 678 35.65 -3.32 16.23
N ALA A 679 34.56 -3.14 16.98
CA ALA A 679 33.42 -2.32 16.54
C ALA A 679 33.78 -0.82 16.45
N ARG A 680 34.73 -0.35 17.26
CA ARG A 680 35.32 1.00 17.14
C ARG A 680 36.27 1.13 15.95
N GLU A 681 37.07 0.10 15.65
CA GLU A 681 38.02 0.07 14.53
C GLU A 681 37.35 -0.12 13.16
N ARG A 682 36.17 -0.77 13.10
CA ARG A 682 35.34 -0.90 11.88
C ARG A 682 34.64 0.40 11.46
N ARG A 683 34.84 1.51 12.17
CA ARG A 683 34.50 2.84 11.65
C ARG A 683 35.43 3.16 10.48
N PRO A 684 34.93 3.50 9.28
CA PRO A 684 35.81 3.94 8.21
C PRO A 684 36.56 5.19 8.70
N ALA A 685 37.90 5.12 8.70
CA ALA A 685 38.73 6.29 8.92
C ALA A 685 38.36 7.36 7.88
N PRO A 686 38.28 8.65 8.25
CA PRO A 686 38.15 9.70 7.25
C PRO A 686 39.38 9.64 6.35
N SER A 687 39.18 9.28 5.08
CA SER A 687 40.23 9.24 4.07
C SER A 687 40.91 10.62 4.01
N ARG A 688 42.16 10.67 4.49
CA ARG A 688 43.07 11.79 4.27
C ARG A 688 43.44 11.83 2.79
N LEU A 689 42.93 12.83 2.07
CA LEU A 689 43.53 13.29 0.82
C LEU A 689 44.42 14.50 1.13
N VAL A 690 45.71 14.34 0.83
CA VAL A 690 46.75 15.35 0.96
C VAL A 690 46.82 16.18 -0.34
N GLY A 691 46.66 17.49 -0.20
CA GLY A 691 47.45 18.54 -0.87
C GLY A 691 47.05 19.04 -2.27
N ALA A 692 46.49 20.26 -2.36
CA ALA A 692 47.24 21.47 -2.77
C ALA A 692 46.33 22.72 -2.99
N THR A 693 46.63 23.80 -2.24
CA THR A 693 46.49 25.26 -2.53
C THR A 693 45.11 25.87 -2.83
N ALA A 694 44.69 27.07 -2.38
CA ALA A 694 45.09 28.04 -1.37
C ALA A 694 43.99 29.15 -1.30
N ALA A 695 43.86 29.80 -0.14
CA ALA A 695 43.50 31.21 0.12
C ALA A 695 42.10 31.59 0.68
N MET A 696 42.19 32.28 1.84
CA MET A 696 41.27 33.21 2.53
C MET A 696 40.09 32.58 3.30
N ALA A 697 39.67 32.96 4.51
CA ALA A 697 40.09 33.85 5.61
C ALA A 697 38.91 33.77 6.63
N ALA A 698 39.09 33.24 7.84
CA ALA A 698 38.98 33.94 9.13
C ALA A 698 37.56 34.37 9.55
N ASP A 699 36.98 33.74 10.59
CA ASP A 699 36.86 34.39 11.91
C ASP A 699 36.51 33.42 13.05
N ALA A 700 36.92 33.80 14.26
CA ALA A 700 37.01 33.00 15.47
C ALA A 700 35.84 33.18 16.46
N ALA A 701 35.59 32.17 17.32
CA ALA A 701 35.21 32.40 18.73
C ALA A 701 35.39 31.11 19.57
N ALA A 702 35.95 31.31 20.76
CA ALA A 702 36.58 30.32 21.63
C ALA A 702 35.62 29.59 22.60
N ALA A 703 36.05 28.41 23.03
CA ALA A 703 35.52 27.66 24.16
C ALA A 703 35.94 28.27 25.52
N PRO A 704 35.25 27.90 26.61
CA PRO A 704 35.89 27.73 27.90
C PRO A 704 35.80 26.28 28.43
N ALA A 705 36.74 26.02 29.34
CA ALA A 705 37.18 24.73 29.84
C ALA A 705 36.34 24.13 30.99
N SER A 706 36.56 22.83 31.16
CA SER A 706 36.53 21.97 32.35
C SER A 706 35.99 22.52 33.68
N MET A 707 35.04 21.76 34.27
CA MET A 707 34.72 21.76 35.70
C MET A 707 34.59 20.30 36.22
N PRO A 708 34.80 20.07 37.53
CA PRO A 708 35.37 18.83 38.07
C PRO A 708 34.35 17.76 38.49
N THR A 709 34.84 16.53 38.60
CA THR A 709 34.16 15.36 39.18
C THR A 709 33.81 15.56 40.66
N PRO A 710 32.58 15.22 41.10
CA PRO A 710 32.23 15.20 42.52
C PRO A 710 32.83 13.95 43.23
N PRO A 711 33.11 14.01 44.55
CA PRO A 711 33.73 12.91 45.27
C PRO A 711 32.74 11.76 45.54
N SER A 712 33.25 10.54 45.54
CA SER A 712 32.52 9.33 45.92
C SER A 712 32.03 9.41 47.39
N PRO A 713 30.80 8.95 47.69
CA PRO A 713 30.32 8.86 49.06
C PRO A 713 31.04 7.71 49.81
N PRO A 714 31.17 7.80 51.15
CA PRO A 714 31.88 6.79 51.94
C PRO A 714 31.06 5.50 52.06
N ALA A 715 31.77 4.38 52.16
CA ALA A 715 31.21 3.05 52.32
C ALA A 715 30.32 2.94 53.58
N PRO A 716 29.14 2.30 53.52
CA PRO A 716 28.38 1.98 54.71
C PRO A 716 29.02 0.82 55.48
N ALA A 717 29.06 0.95 56.81
CA ALA A 717 29.47 -0.07 57.77
C ALA A 717 28.43 -1.22 57.84
N PRO A 718 28.81 -2.42 58.35
CA PRO A 718 27.99 -3.62 58.23
C PRO A 718 26.81 -3.60 59.20
N SER A 719 25.59 -3.72 58.66
CA SER A 719 24.38 -4.00 59.44
C SER A 719 24.03 -5.48 59.38
N GLU A 720 23.85 -6.07 60.56
CA GLU A 720 23.37 -7.44 60.83
C GLU A 720 21.97 -7.73 60.23
N PRO A 721 21.59 -9.02 60.07
CA PRO A 721 20.54 -9.44 59.14
C PRO A 721 19.14 -9.23 59.74
N ASP A 722 18.33 -8.40 59.08
CA ASP A 722 16.91 -8.27 59.38
C ASP A 722 16.11 -9.20 58.46
N THR A 723 15.49 -10.21 59.08
CA THR A 723 14.47 -11.07 58.49
C THR A 723 13.19 -10.25 58.26
N GLN A 724 13.00 -9.76 57.03
CA GLN A 724 11.70 -9.25 56.59
C GLN A 724 11.17 -10.02 55.38
N THR A 725 10.14 -10.80 55.67
CA THR A 725 9.12 -11.33 54.78
C THR A 725 8.32 -10.23 54.08
N GLY A 726 8.07 -10.41 52.78
CA GLY A 726 6.80 -10.03 52.14
C GLY A 726 6.72 -8.65 51.49
N ASP A 727 7.12 -8.55 50.22
CA ASP A 727 6.23 -8.31 49.05
C ASP A 727 7.06 -7.87 47.84
N ILE A 728 7.05 -8.69 46.77
CA ILE A 728 7.68 -8.37 45.48
C ILE A 728 6.58 -7.94 44.52
N GLY A 729 6.38 -6.63 44.42
CA GLY A 729 5.56 -6.01 43.38
C GLY A 729 6.31 -5.93 42.05
N ILE A 730 5.59 -6.19 40.94
CA ILE A 730 6.04 -5.80 39.61
C ILE A 730 6.02 -4.27 39.55
N GLN A 731 7.19 -3.62 39.54
CA GLN A 731 7.29 -2.30 38.94
C GLN A 731 7.45 -2.51 37.43
N LEU A 732 6.33 -2.55 36.72
CA LEU A 732 6.33 -2.08 35.35
C LEU A 732 6.72 -0.62 35.45
N GLN A 733 7.94 -0.26 35.06
CA GLN A 733 8.15 1.08 34.57
C GLN A 733 7.33 1.16 33.28
N ALA A 734 6.05 1.50 33.43
CA ALA A 734 5.32 2.14 32.36
C ALA A 734 6.15 3.38 32.05
N VAL A 735 6.99 3.31 31.01
CA VAL A 735 7.74 4.46 30.58
C VAL A 735 6.70 5.55 30.34
N THR A 736 6.83 6.65 31.06
CA THR A 736 5.98 7.81 30.89
C THR A 736 6.21 8.29 29.47
N MET A 737 5.20 8.14 28.62
CA MET A 737 5.23 8.73 27.31
C MET A 737 5.26 10.25 27.49
N ASP A 738 6.33 10.90 27.04
CA ASP A 738 6.46 12.37 27.06
C ASP A 738 5.56 13.07 26.02
N SER A 739 4.57 12.35 25.46
CA SER A 739 3.60 12.94 24.56
C SER A 739 2.51 13.65 25.35
N PRO A 740 2.23 14.94 25.09
CA PRO A 740 1.23 15.72 25.82
C PRO A 740 -0.16 15.05 25.86
N TYR A 741 -0.54 14.32 24.80
CA TYR A 741 -1.85 13.67 24.74
C TYR A 741 -2.03 12.54 25.76
N VAL A 742 -0.95 11.87 26.19
CA VAL A 742 -1.06 10.66 27.03
C VAL A 742 -1.57 11.00 28.43
N ALA A 743 -1.12 12.12 29.00
CA ALA A 743 -1.64 12.60 30.28
C ALA A 743 -3.15 12.86 30.20
N GLU A 744 -3.62 13.40 29.08
CA GLU A 744 -5.04 13.66 28.85
C GLU A 744 -5.84 12.36 28.67
N LEU A 745 -5.29 11.34 28.00
CA LEU A 745 -5.94 10.02 27.89
C LEU A 745 -6.06 9.34 29.27
N ARG A 746 -5.04 9.47 30.13
CA ARG A 746 -5.04 8.88 31.47
C ARG A 746 -6.05 9.56 32.42
N ALA A 747 -6.30 10.85 32.24
CA ALA A 747 -7.28 11.59 33.03
C ALA A 747 -8.73 11.14 32.78
N ALA A 748 -9.01 10.47 31.66
CA ALA A 748 -10.34 9.93 31.38
C ALA A 748 -10.53 8.56 32.07
N HIS A 749 -11.50 8.51 32.98
CA HIS A 749 -11.87 7.29 33.72
C HIS A 749 -13.06 6.53 33.12
N ALA A 750 -13.72 7.09 32.11
CA ALA A 750 -14.86 6.48 31.43
C ALA A 750 -14.60 6.38 29.92
N ALA A 751 -14.93 5.22 29.32
CA ALA A 751 -14.65 4.93 27.92
C ALA A 751 -15.29 5.95 26.96
N ALA A 752 -16.53 6.38 27.23
CA ALA A 752 -17.20 7.39 26.42
C ALA A 752 -16.49 8.75 26.46
N ALA A 753 -16.06 9.21 27.64
CA ALA A 753 -15.34 10.47 27.80
C ALA A 753 -13.95 10.41 27.13
N LEU A 754 -13.25 9.29 27.28
CA LEU A 754 -11.99 9.02 26.60
C LEU A 754 -12.16 9.07 25.08
N TYR A 755 -13.19 8.40 24.56
CA TYR A 755 -13.47 8.37 23.13
C TYR A 755 -13.79 9.78 22.60
N HIS A 756 -14.61 10.57 23.30
CA HIS A 756 -14.83 11.97 22.94
C HIS A 756 -13.52 12.77 22.89
N ARG A 757 -12.63 12.60 23.89
CA ARG A 757 -11.34 13.27 23.90
C ARG A 757 -10.43 12.82 22.75
N TYR A 758 -10.44 11.53 22.44
CA TYR A 758 -9.74 10.98 21.28
C TYR A 758 -10.18 11.66 19.97
N LEU A 759 -11.49 11.85 19.77
CA LEU A 759 -12.03 12.49 18.57
C LEU A 759 -11.58 13.94 18.40
N ASP A 760 -11.27 14.64 19.49
CA ASP A 760 -10.71 16.00 19.44
C ASP A 760 -9.21 15.94 19.11
N LEU A 761 -8.47 15.05 19.77
CA LEU A 761 -7.01 14.91 19.66
C LEU A 761 -6.53 14.40 18.30
N ARG A 762 -7.34 13.60 17.60
CA ARG A 762 -6.96 13.04 16.29
C ARG A 762 -6.68 14.08 15.21
N THR A 763 -7.20 15.30 15.35
CA THR A 763 -6.88 16.40 14.42
C THR A 763 -5.39 16.73 14.40
N GLN A 764 -4.70 16.51 15.53
CA GLN A 764 -3.27 16.76 15.69
C GLN A 764 -2.44 15.47 15.65
N TYR A 765 -2.95 14.37 16.22
CA TYR A 765 -2.18 13.14 16.43
C TYR A 765 -2.62 11.96 15.58
N GLY A 766 -3.69 12.11 14.80
CA GLY A 766 -4.33 11.04 14.02
C GLY A 766 -3.57 10.54 12.79
N GLN A 767 -2.36 11.05 12.53
CA GLN A 767 -1.44 10.44 11.55
C GLN A 767 -0.42 9.51 12.23
N SER A 768 -0.39 9.46 13.56
CA SER A 768 0.53 8.62 14.31
C SER A 768 -0.10 7.25 14.59
N PRO A 769 0.52 6.13 14.16
CA PRO A 769 0.06 4.81 14.54
C PRO A 769 0.02 4.60 16.05
N ALA A 770 1.07 5.09 16.74
CA ALA A 770 1.19 5.06 18.20
C ALA A 770 -0.04 5.65 18.92
N PHE A 771 -0.54 6.79 18.44
CA PHE A 771 -1.71 7.45 19.04
C PHE A 771 -2.94 6.55 19.06
N HIS A 772 -3.21 5.84 17.96
CA HIS A 772 -4.36 4.92 17.88
C HIS A 772 -4.19 3.72 18.79
N PHE A 773 -2.97 3.15 18.87
CA PHE A 773 -2.68 2.07 19.79
C PHE A 773 -2.88 2.46 21.25
N ASP A 774 -2.37 3.64 21.65
CA ASP A 774 -2.46 4.10 23.04
C ASP A 774 -3.92 4.34 23.46
N VAL A 775 -4.73 4.93 22.58
CA VAL A 775 -6.16 5.16 22.81
C VAL A 775 -6.92 3.84 22.87
N ALA A 776 -6.71 2.94 21.91
CA ALA A 776 -7.38 1.66 21.86
C ALA A 776 -7.04 0.79 23.07
N GLN A 777 -5.77 0.74 23.45
CA GLN A 777 -5.32 0.06 24.67
C GLN A 777 -6.07 0.57 25.90
N ARG A 778 -6.19 1.90 26.04
CA ARG A 778 -6.92 2.48 27.15
C ARG A 778 -8.42 2.17 27.10
N LEU A 779 -9.03 2.10 25.91
CA LEU A 779 -10.43 1.68 25.75
C LEU A 779 -10.62 0.21 26.15
N PHE A 780 -9.69 -0.68 25.82
CA PHE A 780 -9.71 -2.08 26.25
C PHE A 780 -9.59 -2.22 27.77
N GLU A 781 -8.70 -1.46 28.41
CA GLU A 781 -8.57 -1.42 29.88
C GLU A 781 -9.87 -0.95 30.57
N LEU A 782 -10.64 -0.09 29.90
CA LEU A 782 -11.95 0.38 30.35
C LEU A 782 -13.11 -0.56 29.94
N GLY A 783 -12.81 -1.71 29.33
CA GLY A 783 -13.78 -2.73 28.94
C GLY A 783 -14.58 -2.44 27.66
N ASP A 784 -14.17 -1.45 26.86
CA ASP A 784 -14.88 -1.03 25.65
C ASP A 784 -14.17 -1.55 24.38
N ALA A 785 -14.34 -2.85 24.13
CA ALA A 785 -13.73 -3.52 22.98
C ALA A 785 -14.26 -3.01 21.63
N GLU A 786 -15.53 -2.56 21.57
CA GLU A 786 -16.12 -2.04 20.32
C GLU A 786 -15.42 -0.74 19.90
N ARG A 787 -15.32 0.24 20.80
CA ARG A 787 -14.63 1.50 20.49
C ARG A 787 -13.13 1.29 20.34
N GLY A 788 -12.52 0.40 21.13
CA GLY A 788 -11.11 0.05 20.98
C GLY A 788 -10.80 -0.52 19.59
N TRP A 789 -11.66 -1.42 19.08
CA TRP A 789 -11.56 -1.89 17.70
C TRP A 789 -11.78 -0.77 16.69
N ARG A 790 -12.81 0.06 16.84
CA ARG A 790 -13.04 1.21 15.94
C ARG A 790 -11.79 2.07 15.83
N VAL A 791 -11.15 2.40 16.94
CA VAL A 791 -9.90 3.20 16.95
C VAL A 791 -8.75 2.48 16.26
N LEU A 792 -8.52 1.18 16.50
CA LEU A 792 -7.46 0.42 15.81
C LEU A 792 -7.71 0.27 14.32
N SER A 793 -8.98 0.13 13.92
CA SER A 793 -9.36 -0.08 12.53
C SER A 793 -9.01 1.13 11.65
N ASN A 794 -8.80 2.31 12.22
CA ASN A 794 -8.20 3.46 11.51
C ASN A 794 -6.83 3.15 10.92
N LEU A 795 -6.03 2.30 11.56
CA LEU A 795 -4.74 1.88 11.02
C LEU A 795 -4.90 0.94 9.83
N VAL A 796 -5.97 0.13 9.82
CA VAL A 796 -6.36 -0.67 8.66
C VAL A 796 -6.89 0.21 7.53
N GLU A 797 -7.52 1.35 7.85
CA GLU A 797 -7.95 2.35 6.87
C GLU A 797 -6.77 3.10 6.24
N LEU A 798 -5.82 3.55 7.07
CA LEU A 798 -4.67 4.34 6.65
C LEU A 798 -3.60 3.49 5.95
N MET A 799 -3.40 2.25 6.41
CA MET A 799 -2.33 1.36 5.99
C MET A 799 -2.87 -0.05 5.69
N PRO A 800 -3.82 -0.21 4.75
CA PRO A 800 -4.55 -1.45 4.54
C PRO A 800 -3.67 -2.62 4.08
N ASN A 801 -2.50 -2.35 3.53
CA ASN A 801 -1.59 -3.36 2.96
C ASN A 801 -0.20 -3.35 3.62
N ASP A 802 -0.03 -2.71 4.79
CA ASP A 802 1.23 -2.68 5.52
C ASP A 802 1.35 -3.90 6.46
N PRO A 803 2.26 -4.87 6.20
CA PRO A 803 2.35 -6.09 7.00
C PRO A 803 2.60 -5.83 8.49
N ALA A 804 3.49 -4.89 8.82
CA ALA A 804 3.86 -4.57 10.19
C ALA A 804 2.66 -4.02 10.99
N SER A 805 1.93 -3.06 10.43
CA SER A 805 0.73 -2.49 11.05
C SER A 805 -0.37 -3.52 11.21
N LEU A 806 -0.63 -4.34 10.19
CA LEU A 806 -1.65 -5.39 10.27
C LEU A 806 -1.32 -6.44 11.33
N ARG A 807 -0.04 -6.83 11.46
CA ARG A 807 0.45 -7.74 12.50
C ARG A 807 0.18 -7.18 13.89
N LEU A 808 0.53 -5.91 14.11
CA LEU A 808 0.36 -5.27 15.40
C LEU A 808 -1.12 -5.09 15.77
N VAL A 809 -1.97 -4.69 14.81
CA VAL A 809 -3.42 -4.62 15.02
C VAL A 809 -3.97 -6.01 15.35
N ALA A 810 -3.57 -7.06 14.63
CA ALA A 810 -4.02 -8.43 14.90
C ALA A 810 -3.64 -8.88 16.32
N TYR A 811 -2.41 -8.64 16.77
CA TYR A 811 -2.00 -8.99 18.14
C TYR A 811 -2.84 -8.28 19.20
N ARG A 812 -3.09 -6.97 19.02
CA ARG A 812 -3.95 -6.19 19.95
C ARG A 812 -5.39 -6.70 19.97
N LEU A 813 -5.92 -7.13 18.83
CA LEU A 813 -7.24 -7.74 18.77
C LEU A 813 -7.29 -9.09 19.48
N GLN A 814 -6.25 -9.92 19.37
CA GLN A 814 -6.17 -11.19 20.12
C GLN A 814 -6.18 -10.92 21.64
N GLU A 815 -5.42 -9.93 22.09
CA GLU A 815 -5.37 -9.52 23.50
C GLU A 815 -6.72 -9.01 24.01
N ALA A 816 -7.46 -8.28 23.16
CA ALA A 816 -8.80 -7.80 23.46
C ALA A 816 -9.89 -8.90 23.33
N GLY A 817 -9.53 -10.14 23.00
CA GLY A 817 -10.48 -11.25 22.83
C GLY A 817 -11.26 -11.22 21.50
N LEU A 818 -10.89 -10.37 20.56
CA LEU A 818 -11.51 -10.21 19.23
C LEU A 818 -10.89 -11.18 18.21
N GLN A 819 -10.96 -12.48 18.52
CA GLN A 819 -10.20 -13.53 17.83
C GLN A 819 -10.53 -13.67 16.34
N GLU A 820 -11.79 -13.64 15.95
CA GLU A 820 -12.20 -13.79 14.54
C GLU A 820 -11.68 -12.65 13.66
N THR A 821 -11.75 -11.40 14.15
CA THR A 821 -11.21 -10.23 13.46
C THR A 821 -9.70 -10.33 13.33
N ALA A 822 -8.99 -10.77 14.37
CA ALA A 822 -7.56 -11.00 14.32
C ALA A 822 -7.17 -12.07 13.28
N ILE A 823 -7.88 -13.21 13.24
CA ILE A 823 -7.66 -14.28 12.26
C ILE A 823 -7.87 -13.75 10.83
N ALA A 824 -8.91 -12.95 10.59
CA ALA A 824 -9.16 -12.36 9.27
C ALA A 824 -7.99 -11.45 8.83
N LEU A 825 -7.43 -10.64 9.73
CA LEU A 825 -6.25 -9.82 9.44
C LEU A 825 -4.98 -10.66 9.25
N LEU A 826 -4.77 -11.72 10.05
CA LEU A 826 -3.61 -12.62 9.91
C LEU A 826 -3.63 -13.42 8.61
N ARG A 827 -4.81 -13.80 8.11
CA ARG A 827 -4.96 -14.38 6.77
C ARG A 827 -4.49 -13.42 5.69
N LYS A 828 -4.92 -12.16 5.77
CA LYS A 828 -4.46 -11.08 4.88
C LYS A 828 -2.95 -10.85 5.00
N LEU A 829 -2.41 -10.84 6.22
CA LEU A 829 -0.97 -10.67 6.48
C LEU A 829 -0.12 -11.76 5.84
N ARG A 830 -0.50 -13.04 5.98
CA ARG A 830 0.17 -14.18 5.33
C ARG A 830 0.27 -14.01 3.82
N GLU A 831 -0.74 -13.39 3.22
CA GLU A 831 -0.79 -13.16 1.78
C GLU A 831 0.12 -12.02 1.36
N LEU A 832 0.23 -10.98 2.18
CA LEU A 832 1.10 -9.84 1.93
C LEU A 832 2.58 -10.12 2.20
N ALA A 833 2.90 -11.06 3.10
CA ALA A 833 4.26 -11.37 3.55
C ALA A 833 4.57 -12.90 3.60
N PRO A 834 4.52 -13.63 2.48
CA PRO A 834 4.75 -15.07 2.38
C PRO A 834 6.25 -15.44 2.39
N ASP A 835 7.14 -14.47 2.32
CA ASP A 835 8.58 -14.62 2.52
C ASP A 835 8.99 -14.47 4.00
N GLU A 836 8.03 -14.12 4.87
CA GLU A 836 8.19 -14.06 6.33
C GLU A 836 7.58 -15.32 6.98
N PRO A 837 8.36 -16.21 7.62
CA PRO A 837 7.80 -17.37 8.31
C PRO A 837 6.83 -16.99 9.45
N GLN A 838 6.97 -15.79 10.00
CA GLN A 838 6.13 -15.25 11.07
C GLN A 838 4.67 -15.09 10.61
N SER A 839 4.43 -14.72 9.35
CA SER A 839 3.06 -14.53 8.86
C SER A 839 2.24 -15.83 8.87
N PHE A 840 2.88 -16.96 8.55
CA PHE A 840 2.31 -18.30 8.66
C PHE A 840 2.20 -18.76 10.10
N ARG A 841 3.27 -18.58 10.88
CA ARG A 841 3.31 -19.00 12.28
C ARG A 841 2.27 -18.28 13.13
N ASP A 842 2.14 -16.96 13.00
CA ASP A 842 1.18 -16.16 13.77
C ASP A 842 -0.27 -16.57 13.46
N LEU A 843 -0.59 -16.78 12.18
CA LEU A 843 -1.89 -17.31 11.78
C LEU A 843 -2.12 -18.70 12.39
N ALA A 844 -1.14 -19.60 12.33
CA ALA A 844 -1.26 -20.94 12.90
C ALA A 844 -1.53 -20.89 14.42
N LEU A 845 -0.82 -20.03 15.14
CA LEU A 845 -1.00 -19.85 16.59
C LEU A 845 -2.33 -19.18 16.96
N ALA A 846 -2.93 -18.40 16.04
CA ALA A 846 -4.27 -17.86 16.21
C ALA A 846 -5.37 -18.91 15.93
N LEU A 847 -5.11 -19.91 15.09
CA LEU A 847 -6.06 -20.96 14.70
C LEU A 847 -6.14 -22.11 15.73
N ARG A 848 -6.57 -21.81 16.95
CA ARG A 848 -6.60 -22.78 18.08
C ARG A 848 -7.87 -23.63 18.20
N ALA A 849 -8.89 -23.38 17.37
CA ALA A 849 -10.15 -24.12 17.43
C ALA A 849 -10.02 -25.52 16.79
N PRO A 850 -10.76 -26.54 17.26
CA PRO A 850 -10.75 -27.87 16.66
C PRO A 850 -11.04 -27.87 15.15
N ALA A 851 -11.95 -27.00 14.69
CA ALA A 851 -12.32 -26.86 13.28
C ALA A 851 -11.18 -26.31 12.39
N THR A 852 -10.20 -25.60 12.97
CA THR A 852 -9.09 -24.96 12.25
C THR A 852 -7.76 -25.69 12.43
N CYS A 853 -7.73 -26.78 13.20
CA CYS A 853 -6.52 -27.56 13.50
C CYS A 853 -5.74 -28.02 12.26
N ALA A 854 -6.43 -28.53 11.24
CA ALA A 854 -5.78 -29.02 10.02
C ALA A 854 -5.05 -27.90 9.26
N GLU A 855 -5.66 -26.71 9.21
CA GLU A 855 -5.04 -25.53 8.60
C GLU A 855 -3.83 -25.06 9.41
N ALA A 856 -3.96 -24.97 10.74
CA ALA A 856 -2.87 -24.55 11.62
C ALA A 856 -1.65 -25.48 11.51
N LEU A 857 -1.87 -26.80 11.45
CA LEU A 857 -0.79 -27.78 11.25
C LEU A 857 -0.12 -27.63 9.88
N ALA A 858 -0.89 -27.44 8.81
CA ALA A 858 -0.34 -27.23 7.47
C ALA A 858 0.51 -25.95 7.38
N LEU A 859 0.10 -24.88 8.06
CA LEU A 859 0.87 -23.64 8.15
C LEU A 859 2.20 -23.84 8.88
N LEU A 860 2.21 -24.54 10.02
CA LEU A 860 3.45 -24.84 10.74
C LEU A 860 4.35 -25.80 9.95
N ASP A 861 3.78 -26.79 9.26
CA ASP A 861 4.53 -27.69 8.38
C ASP A 861 5.23 -26.90 7.26
N HIS A 862 4.56 -25.90 6.68
CA HIS A 862 5.19 -24.99 5.72
C HIS A 862 6.39 -24.23 6.32
N VAL A 863 6.25 -23.70 7.54
CA VAL A 863 7.35 -23.00 8.25
C VAL A 863 8.52 -23.95 8.52
N VAL A 864 8.27 -25.20 8.85
CA VAL A 864 9.32 -26.21 9.09
C VAL A 864 10.07 -26.56 7.82
N ASP A 865 9.34 -26.76 6.72
CA ASP A 865 9.88 -27.37 5.51
C ASP A 865 10.55 -26.36 4.56
N ALA A 866 10.08 -25.12 4.52
CA ALA A 866 10.60 -24.10 3.60
C ALA A 866 12.03 -23.62 3.98
N PRO A 867 12.94 -23.48 2.99
CA PRO A 867 14.29 -22.96 3.22
C PRO A 867 14.27 -21.43 3.34
N TRP A 868 13.91 -20.92 4.52
CA TRP A 868 13.84 -19.48 4.81
C TRP A 868 15.22 -18.80 4.75
N SER A 869 15.20 -17.47 4.56
CA SER A 869 16.41 -16.65 4.66
C SER A 869 17.15 -16.89 5.98
N PRO A 870 18.50 -16.96 5.99
CA PRO A 870 19.29 -17.18 7.20
C PRO A 870 19.02 -16.20 8.36
N ARG A 871 18.39 -15.05 8.07
CA ARG A 871 17.95 -14.06 9.09
C ARG A 871 16.89 -14.61 10.06
N PHE A 872 16.20 -15.68 9.68
CA PHE A 872 15.19 -16.36 10.51
C PHE A 872 15.79 -17.62 11.14
N ALA A 873 16.88 -17.47 11.88
CA ALA A 873 17.61 -18.60 12.46
C ALA A 873 16.69 -19.45 13.36
N ASP A 874 16.78 -20.79 13.30
CA ASP A 874 16.01 -21.72 14.16
C ASP A 874 14.47 -21.65 14.10
N ILE A 875 13.85 -20.79 13.28
CA ILE A 875 12.39 -20.66 13.19
C ILE A 875 11.69 -22.00 12.90
N GLY A 876 12.28 -22.83 12.04
CA GLY A 876 11.72 -24.15 11.72
C GLY A 876 11.78 -25.13 12.89
N VAL A 877 12.78 -25.04 13.77
CA VAL A 877 12.86 -25.91 14.97
C VAL A 877 11.84 -25.47 16.02
N ILE A 878 11.61 -24.16 16.16
CA ILE A 878 10.58 -23.60 17.03
C ILE A 878 9.19 -24.00 16.51
N ALA A 879 8.94 -23.81 15.21
CA ALA A 879 7.67 -24.18 14.57
C ALA A 879 7.39 -25.69 14.68
N LEU A 880 8.42 -26.54 14.58
CA LEU A 880 8.29 -27.98 14.78
C LEU A 880 7.84 -28.34 16.21
N ALA A 881 8.37 -27.64 17.22
CA ALA A 881 7.93 -27.82 18.61
C ALA A 881 6.46 -27.41 18.79
N GLU A 882 6.06 -26.26 18.22
CA GLU A 882 4.69 -25.76 18.25
C GLU A 882 3.72 -26.66 17.51
N ARG A 883 4.17 -27.23 16.38
CA ARG A 883 3.43 -28.20 15.58
C ARG A 883 3.18 -29.49 16.36
N ASN A 884 4.20 -30.00 17.05
CA ASN A 884 4.07 -31.19 17.89
C ASN A 884 3.19 -30.94 19.13
N ASP A 885 3.28 -29.77 19.75
CA ASP A 885 2.37 -29.36 20.83
C ASP A 885 0.92 -29.26 20.33
N LEU A 886 0.69 -28.64 19.18
CA LEU A 886 -0.64 -28.50 18.58
C LEU A 886 -1.26 -29.87 18.27
N ARG A 887 -0.47 -30.87 17.82
CA ARG A 887 -0.96 -32.24 17.61
C ARG A 887 -1.54 -32.88 18.87
N THR A 888 -1.01 -32.55 20.06
CA THR A 888 -1.56 -33.07 21.33
C THR A 888 -2.98 -32.55 21.59
N ARG A 889 -3.29 -31.36 21.07
CA ARG A 889 -4.59 -30.69 21.18
C ARG A 889 -5.53 -30.99 20.00
N CYS A 890 -4.97 -31.51 18.90
CA CYS A 890 -5.67 -31.80 17.64
C CYS A 890 -5.48 -33.26 17.18
N PRO A 891 -5.85 -34.29 17.98
CA PRO A 891 -5.54 -35.69 17.69
C PRO A 891 -6.25 -36.26 16.44
N ALA A 892 -7.33 -35.61 15.98
CA ALA A 892 -8.12 -36.04 14.83
C ALA A 892 -7.67 -35.46 13.47
N ALA A 893 -6.72 -34.53 13.45
CA ALA A 893 -6.28 -33.87 12.22
C ALA A 893 -5.34 -34.79 11.40
N THR A 894 -5.66 -35.05 10.14
CA THR A 894 -4.85 -35.87 9.22
C THR A 894 -3.64 -35.08 8.73
N ILE A 895 -2.44 -35.66 8.83
CA ILE A 895 -1.17 -35.07 8.40
C ILE A 895 -0.87 -35.54 6.97
N THR A 896 -0.50 -34.62 6.07
CA THR A 896 -0.32 -34.89 4.63
C THR A 896 1.14 -34.94 4.16
N THR A 897 2.12 -34.51 4.97
CA THR A 897 3.55 -34.56 4.59
C THR A 897 4.23 -35.87 5.01
N ALA A 898 4.99 -36.45 4.07
CA ALA A 898 5.72 -37.70 4.27
C ALA A 898 6.94 -37.50 5.19
N GLY A 899 6.96 -38.19 6.34
CA GLY A 899 8.15 -38.39 7.16
C GLY A 899 7.95 -38.17 8.66
N ASP A 900 7.35 -39.16 9.32
CA ASP A 900 7.01 -39.23 10.75
C ASP A 900 8.25 -39.44 11.67
N LEU A 901 9.41 -38.83 11.35
CA LEU A 901 10.64 -38.97 12.15
C LEU A 901 10.75 -37.94 13.29
N LEU A 902 9.96 -36.86 13.26
CA LEU A 902 10.09 -35.73 14.19
C LEU A 902 8.80 -35.44 14.98
N ALA A 903 7.93 -36.45 15.12
CA ALA A 903 6.58 -36.34 15.69
C ALA A 903 6.51 -36.37 17.22
N GLN A 904 7.64 -36.58 17.91
CA GLN A 904 7.66 -36.74 19.36
C GLN A 904 7.46 -35.38 20.04
N PRO A 905 6.42 -35.14 20.85
CA PRO A 905 6.38 -33.96 21.69
C PRO A 905 7.53 -34.00 22.69
N LEU A 906 8.24 -32.88 22.85
CA LEU A 906 9.30 -32.70 23.84
C LEU A 906 8.78 -31.76 24.93
N PRO A 907 7.97 -32.27 25.89
CA PRO A 907 7.32 -31.42 26.85
C PRO A 907 8.33 -30.74 27.77
N VAL A 908 8.11 -29.46 28.06
CA VAL A 908 8.98 -28.67 28.95
C VAL A 908 8.18 -28.03 30.06
N GLY A 909 8.76 -28.01 31.25
CA GLY A 909 8.14 -27.40 32.43
C GLY A 909 8.06 -25.88 32.33
N LEU A 910 9.02 -25.23 31.65
CA LEU A 910 9.04 -23.79 31.44
C LEU A 910 9.48 -23.44 30.00
N ARG A 911 8.78 -22.51 29.37
CA ARG A 911 9.09 -21.92 28.06
C ARG A 911 8.81 -20.41 28.08
N ALA A 912 9.69 -19.62 27.49
CA ALA A 912 9.49 -18.20 27.26
C ALA A 912 9.73 -17.91 25.78
N VAL A 913 8.80 -17.19 25.14
CA VAL A 913 8.84 -16.87 23.71
C VAL A 913 8.66 -15.36 23.56
N LEU A 914 9.69 -14.68 23.08
CA LEU A 914 9.67 -13.25 22.82
C LEU A 914 9.37 -12.98 21.35
N ARG A 915 8.37 -12.15 21.06
CA ARG A 915 8.00 -11.69 19.72
C ARG A 915 7.97 -10.16 19.67
N TRP A 916 8.13 -9.58 18.49
CA TRP A 916 8.04 -8.13 18.28
C TRP A 916 7.43 -7.75 16.93
N ASP A 917 7.05 -6.48 16.81
CA ASP A 917 6.27 -5.90 15.71
C ASP A 917 7.10 -5.18 14.63
N LEU A 918 8.42 -5.07 14.79
CA LEU A 918 9.32 -4.39 13.85
C LEU A 918 10.26 -5.34 13.10
N ASP A 919 10.30 -5.22 11.77
CA ASP A 919 11.37 -5.83 10.97
C ASP A 919 12.71 -5.12 11.22
N ASP A 920 13.80 -5.73 10.77
CA ASP A 920 15.16 -5.14 10.78
C ASP A 920 15.57 -4.62 12.17
N THR A 921 15.19 -5.37 13.21
CA THR A 921 15.39 -4.99 14.61
C THR A 921 16.07 -6.14 15.35
N ASP A 922 17.04 -5.78 16.19
CA ASP A 922 17.83 -6.70 17.02
C ASP A 922 17.35 -6.59 18.48
N ILE A 923 16.69 -7.66 18.95
CA ILE A 923 16.07 -7.76 20.27
C ILE A 923 16.43 -9.11 20.91
N ASP A 924 17.27 -9.07 21.94
CA ASP A 924 17.70 -10.26 22.67
C ASP A 924 16.77 -10.57 23.85
N LEU A 925 16.42 -11.85 24.02
CA LEU A 925 15.82 -12.42 25.21
C LEU A 925 16.91 -12.87 26.19
N HIS A 926 16.78 -12.42 27.43
CA HIS A 926 17.63 -12.79 28.55
C HIS A 926 16.79 -13.46 29.64
N VAL A 927 17.22 -14.62 30.13
CA VAL A 927 16.54 -15.31 31.24
C VAL A 927 17.56 -15.63 32.33
N THR A 928 17.36 -15.05 33.52
CA THR A 928 18.16 -15.34 34.71
C THR A 928 17.42 -16.31 35.61
N ASP A 929 18.13 -17.36 36.02
CA ASP A 929 17.57 -18.46 36.79
C ASP A 929 17.67 -18.25 38.31
N PRO A 930 17.05 -19.11 39.15
CA PRO A 930 17.14 -19.01 40.61
C PRO A 930 18.54 -19.16 41.21
N ASN A 931 19.51 -19.67 40.46
CA ASN A 931 20.92 -19.74 40.87
C ASN A 931 21.70 -18.46 40.50
N GLY A 932 21.02 -17.48 39.87
CA GLY A 932 21.62 -16.24 39.38
C GLY A 932 22.43 -16.42 38.09
N GLU A 933 22.21 -17.52 37.36
CA GLU A 933 22.84 -17.76 36.06
C GLU A 933 21.96 -17.20 34.94
N GLU A 934 22.56 -16.37 34.08
CA GLU A 934 21.88 -15.73 32.96
C GLU A 934 22.09 -16.50 31.66
N VAL A 935 21.01 -16.77 30.93
CA VAL A 935 20.99 -17.38 29.60
C VAL A 935 20.57 -16.35 28.56
N TYR A 936 21.35 -16.21 27.49
CA TYR A 936 21.15 -15.27 26.37
C TYR A 936 21.95 -15.73 25.13
N TYR A 937 21.93 -14.98 24.03
CA TYR A 937 22.48 -15.41 22.74
C TYR A 937 23.94 -15.91 22.78
N SER A 938 24.80 -15.35 23.64
CA SER A 938 26.20 -15.76 23.77
C SER A 938 26.41 -16.86 24.83
N HIS A 939 25.52 -16.94 25.82
CA HIS A 939 25.51 -17.97 26.86
C HIS A 939 24.22 -18.79 26.81
N ARG A 940 24.17 -19.75 25.88
CA ARG A 940 22.92 -20.39 25.46
C ARG A 940 22.45 -21.59 26.28
N LEU A 941 23.22 -22.06 27.25
CA LEU A 941 22.87 -23.23 28.08
C LEU A 941 23.32 -22.99 29.52
N SER A 942 22.37 -22.93 30.45
CA SER A 942 22.65 -22.84 31.89
C SER A 942 23.05 -24.20 32.47
N TYR A 943 23.71 -24.15 33.63
CA TYR A 943 24.05 -25.28 34.48
C TYR A 943 22.84 -26.17 34.78
N GLN A 944 21.67 -25.57 35.03
CA GLN A 944 20.45 -26.32 35.27
C GLN A 944 19.70 -26.78 34.00
N GLY A 945 20.27 -26.53 32.83
CA GLY A 945 19.75 -27.02 31.56
C GLY A 945 18.75 -26.12 30.87
N GLY A 946 18.60 -24.86 31.26
CA GLY A 946 17.81 -23.89 30.49
C GLY A 946 18.56 -23.50 29.24
N THR A 947 17.92 -23.54 28.07
CA THR A 947 18.54 -23.25 26.77
C THR A 947 17.75 -22.22 25.98
N ILE A 948 18.43 -21.43 25.16
CA ILE A 948 17.82 -20.41 24.28
C ILE A 948 18.11 -20.68 22.79
N SER A 949 17.25 -20.19 21.90
CA SER A 949 17.41 -20.24 20.44
C SER A 949 18.66 -19.48 19.97
N ARG A 950 19.05 -19.66 18.70
CA ARG A 950 19.97 -18.72 18.04
C ARG A 950 19.35 -17.34 17.93
N ASP A 951 20.26 -16.37 17.85
CA ASP A 951 20.00 -14.94 17.73
C ASP A 951 19.33 -14.57 16.41
N PHE A 952 18.32 -13.70 16.49
CA PHE A 952 17.61 -13.10 15.36
C PHE A 952 18.03 -11.63 15.18
N THR A 953 19.11 -11.40 14.43
CA THR A 953 19.77 -10.08 14.31
C THR A 953 19.20 -9.14 13.23
N ALA A 954 18.38 -9.63 12.30
CA ALA A 954 17.99 -8.88 11.10
C ALA A 954 16.55 -9.14 10.62
N GLY A 955 15.62 -9.39 11.55
CA GLY A 955 14.23 -9.71 11.21
C GLY A 955 13.26 -9.67 12.39
N TYR A 956 12.09 -10.24 12.19
CA TYR A 956 11.18 -10.55 13.30
C TYR A 956 11.67 -11.77 14.07
N GLY A 957 11.37 -11.81 15.38
CA GLY A 957 11.56 -13.01 16.20
C GLY A 957 10.68 -14.20 15.77
N PRO A 958 10.55 -15.25 16.59
CA PRO A 958 10.72 -15.19 18.03
C PRO A 958 12.08 -15.66 18.53
N GLU A 959 12.49 -15.15 19.68
CA GLU A 959 13.48 -15.83 20.51
C GLU A 959 12.79 -16.76 21.51
N GLU A 960 13.32 -17.97 21.68
CA GLU A 960 12.73 -19.01 22.53
C GLU A 960 13.72 -19.47 23.59
N PHE A 961 13.32 -19.38 24.87
CA PHE A 961 13.96 -20.06 26.00
C PHE A 961 13.11 -21.25 26.46
N ILE A 962 13.74 -22.39 26.76
CA ILE A 962 13.09 -23.59 27.27
C ILE A 962 13.87 -24.25 28.40
N LEU A 963 13.15 -24.86 29.33
CA LEU A 963 13.71 -25.61 30.46
C LEU A 963 12.79 -26.80 30.81
N ARG A 964 13.31 -28.02 30.67
CA ARG A 964 12.54 -29.26 30.88
C ARG A 964 12.00 -29.37 32.30
N ASN A 965 12.88 -29.23 33.30
CA ASN A 965 12.55 -29.38 34.71
C ASN A 965 12.95 -28.09 35.46
N PRO A 966 12.09 -27.08 35.57
CA PRO A 966 12.45 -25.84 36.26
C PRO A 966 12.63 -26.07 37.76
N LYS A 967 13.73 -25.55 38.32
CA LYS A 967 13.93 -25.47 39.78
C LYS A 967 12.90 -24.49 40.37
N PRO A 968 12.29 -24.79 41.54
CA PRO A 968 11.47 -23.83 42.25
C PRO A 968 12.27 -22.56 42.60
N GLY A 969 11.67 -21.40 42.39
CA GLY A 969 12.33 -20.11 42.62
C GLY A 969 11.93 -19.04 41.61
N ILE A 970 12.61 -17.90 41.71
CA ILE A 970 12.35 -16.73 40.86
C ILE A 970 13.18 -16.84 39.58
N TYR A 971 12.53 -16.75 38.45
CA TYR A 971 13.17 -16.52 37.15
C TYR A 971 12.92 -15.08 36.73
N GLU A 972 13.97 -14.39 36.32
CA GLU A 972 13.89 -13.02 35.81
C GLU A 972 14.04 -13.03 34.30
N VAL A 973 13.08 -12.44 33.59
CA VAL A 973 13.15 -12.26 32.14
C VAL A 973 13.46 -10.80 31.86
N ALA A 974 14.50 -10.58 31.07
CA ALA A 974 14.90 -9.28 30.58
C ALA A 974 15.01 -9.31 29.05
N VAL A 975 14.96 -8.14 28.45
CA VAL A 975 15.12 -7.94 27.01
C VAL A 975 16.20 -6.88 26.79
N ASN A 976 17.12 -7.13 25.87
CA ASN A 976 18.11 -6.13 25.47
C ASN A 976 17.76 -5.61 24.08
N TYR A 977 17.66 -4.29 23.96
CA TYR A 977 17.24 -3.62 22.73
C TYR A 977 18.38 -2.77 22.16
N TYR A 978 18.84 -3.09 20.94
CA TYR A 978 19.94 -2.35 20.29
C TYR A 978 19.45 -1.24 19.34
N GLY A 979 18.14 -1.09 19.16
CA GLY A 979 17.54 -0.04 18.33
C GLY A 979 17.30 -0.45 16.87
N SER A 980 16.39 0.25 16.18
CA SER A 980 16.28 0.18 14.70
C SER A 980 15.94 1.56 14.11
N ARG A 981 16.18 1.73 12.80
CA ARG A 981 15.82 2.96 12.08
C ARG A 981 14.29 3.15 12.00
N LEU A 982 13.53 2.05 11.87
CA LEU A 982 12.06 2.06 11.85
C LEU A 982 11.46 2.39 13.21
N ALA A 983 12.06 1.93 14.31
CA ALA A 983 11.57 2.25 15.66
C ALA A 983 11.55 3.75 15.97
N LYS A 984 12.38 4.54 15.31
CA LYS A 984 12.38 6.01 15.40
C LYS A 984 11.15 6.64 14.73
N LEU A 985 10.58 5.98 13.72
CA LEU A 985 9.37 6.41 13.02
C LEU A 985 8.10 5.99 13.77
N THR A 986 8.10 4.80 14.38
CA THR A 986 6.96 4.26 15.15
C THR A 986 6.97 4.64 16.64
N ARG A 987 8.00 5.36 17.10
CA ARG A 987 8.25 5.69 18.52
C ARG A 987 8.24 4.43 19.40
N GLY A 988 9.07 3.45 19.03
CA GLY A 988 9.32 2.23 19.79
C GLY A 988 8.86 0.93 19.13
N ALA A 989 9.29 -0.19 19.72
CA ALA A 989 8.89 -1.55 19.37
C ALA A 989 7.90 -2.09 20.40
N THR A 990 6.87 -2.80 19.95
CA THR A 990 6.01 -3.60 20.83
C THR A 990 6.58 -5.00 20.94
N LEU A 991 6.72 -5.46 22.18
CA LEU A 991 7.09 -6.82 22.51
C LEU A 991 5.88 -7.59 23.04
N ASN A 992 5.82 -8.86 22.67
CA ASN A 992 4.90 -9.83 23.21
C ASN A 992 5.71 -11.01 23.74
N LEU A 993 5.78 -11.13 25.07
CA LEU A 993 6.43 -12.24 25.76
C LEU A 993 5.36 -13.25 26.18
N SER A 994 5.39 -14.45 25.59
CA SER A 994 4.58 -15.57 26.04
C SER A 994 5.38 -16.45 26.99
N LEU A 995 4.86 -16.67 28.19
CA LEU A 995 5.38 -17.57 29.20
C LEU A 995 4.46 -18.78 29.28
N GLN A 996 5.04 -19.97 29.19
CA GLN A 996 4.30 -21.23 29.14
C GLN A 996 4.89 -22.23 30.13
N THR A 997 4.01 -22.96 30.82
CA THR A 997 4.39 -24.11 31.65
C THR A 997 3.68 -25.36 31.20
N GLY A 998 4.36 -26.50 31.30
CA GLY A 998 3.84 -27.77 30.80
C GLY A 998 3.60 -27.75 29.29
N PHE A 999 4.34 -26.92 28.54
CA PHE A 999 4.27 -26.89 27.07
C PHE A 999 4.53 -28.29 26.52
N GLY A 1000 3.77 -28.71 25.49
CA GLY A 1000 3.81 -30.07 24.97
C GLY A 1000 2.94 -31.07 25.74
N THR A 1001 2.13 -30.61 26.71
CA THR A 1001 1.20 -31.45 27.48
C THR A 1001 -0.23 -30.91 27.44
N ALA A 1002 -1.21 -31.77 27.74
CA ALA A 1002 -2.62 -31.34 27.84
C ALA A 1002 -2.88 -30.33 28.98
N GLY A 1003 -1.98 -30.23 29.95
CA GLY A 1003 -2.05 -29.28 31.07
C GLY A 1003 -1.25 -28.00 30.83
N ALA A 1004 -0.87 -27.69 29.58
CA ALA A 1004 -0.12 -26.49 29.26
C ALA A 1004 -0.88 -25.22 29.68
N HIS A 1005 -0.22 -24.37 30.45
CA HIS A 1005 -0.71 -23.04 30.82
C HIS A 1005 0.14 -21.98 30.13
N GLU A 1006 -0.50 -20.94 29.61
CA GLU A 1006 0.14 -19.85 28.89
C GLU A 1006 -0.32 -18.53 29.49
N GLN A 1007 0.63 -17.61 29.69
CA GLN A 1007 0.36 -16.24 30.02
C GLN A 1007 1.21 -15.32 29.15
N THR A 1008 0.62 -14.22 28.71
CA THR A 1008 1.30 -13.26 27.83
C THR A 1008 1.48 -11.93 28.54
N VAL A 1009 2.67 -11.34 28.37
CA VAL A 1009 3.01 -10.00 28.83
C VAL A 1009 3.34 -9.15 27.61
N ASN A 1010 2.75 -7.97 27.54
CA ASN A 1010 2.99 -7.01 26.48
C ASN A 1010 3.76 -5.83 27.00
N LEU A 1011 4.77 -5.42 26.24
CA LEU A 1011 5.59 -4.26 26.56
C LEU A 1011 5.74 -3.37 25.34
N ARG A 1012 5.94 -2.09 25.59
CA ARG A 1012 6.36 -1.13 24.57
C ARG A 1012 7.72 -0.59 24.96
N LEU A 1013 8.72 -0.87 24.14
CA LEU A 1013 10.06 -0.32 24.30
C LEU A 1013 10.14 1.01 23.57
N LEU A 1014 10.24 2.10 24.32
CA LEU A 1014 10.60 3.41 23.77
C LEU A 1014 12.12 3.46 23.51
N GLU A 1015 12.60 4.49 22.83
CA GLU A 1015 13.96 4.67 22.24
C GLU A 1015 15.19 4.41 23.14
N GLN A 1016 15.02 3.97 24.38
CA GLN A 1016 16.10 3.56 25.27
C GLN A 1016 16.68 2.20 24.85
N THR A 1017 17.93 2.23 24.41
CA THR A 1017 18.73 1.04 24.17
C THR A 1017 19.30 0.50 25.49
N GLY A 1018 19.27 -0.81 25.70
CA GLY A 1018 19.80 -1.47 26.88
C GLY A 1018 18.92 -2.60 27.42
N LYS A 1019 19.40 -3.24 28.49
CA LYS A 1019 18.73 -4.37 29.14
C LYS A 1019 17.62 -3.89 30.06
N ILE A 1020 16.39 -4.34 29.80
CA ILE A 1020 15.17 -3.97 30.51
C ILE A 1020 14.56 -5.23 31.10
N VAL A 1021 14.33 -5.26 32.42
CA VAL A 1021 13.63 -6.37 33.08
C VAL A 1021 12.16 -6.30 32.72
N VAL A 1022 11.67 -7.34 32.05
CA VAL A 1022 10.29 -7.47 31.56
C VAL A 1022 9.38 -8.02 32.63
N GLY A 1023 9.88 -8.95 33.44
CA GLY A 1023 9.10 -9.56 34.50
C GLY A 1023 9.90 -10.58 35.31
N ARG A 1024 9.33 -10.94 36.46
CA ARG A 1024 9.80 -12.03 37.31
C ARG A 1024 8.65 -12.99 37.53
N PHE A 1025 8.90 -14.28 37.53
CA PHE A 1025 7.88 -15.28 37.85
C PHE A 1025 8.43 -16.35 38.79
N ILE A 1026 7.54 -16.90 39.59
CA ILE A 1026 7.86 -17.90 40.61
C ILE A 1026 7.39 -19.26 40.10
N VAL A 1027 8.33 -20.19 40.00
CA VAL A 1027 8.01 -21.61 39.88
C VAL A 1027 7.84 -22.16 41.30
N HIS A 1028 6.63 -22.59 41.64
CA HIS A 1028 6.35 -23.17 42.95
C HIS A 1028 6.91 -24.59 43.08
N ALA A 1029 6.97 -25.09 44.31
CA ALA A 1029 7.47 -26.44 44.60
C ALA A 1029 6.62 -27.57 43.97
N ASP A 1030 5.35 -27.29 43.66
CA ASP A 1030 4.45 -28.20 42.94
C ASP A 1030 4.53 -28.07 41.41
N GLY A 1031 5.43 -27.22 40.89
CA GLY A 1031 5.63 -26.97 39.47
C GLY A 1031 4.59 -26.03 38.85
N THR A 1032 3.66 -25.48 39.63
CA THR A 1032 2.68 -24.49 39.17
C THR A 1032 3.25 -23.07 39.15
N LEU A 1033 2.69 -22.20 38.31
CA LEU A 1033 3.07 -20.79 38.25
C LEU A 1033 2.33 -19.97 39.29
N GLY A 1034 3.10 -19.24 40.10
CA GLY A 1034 2.62 -18.11 40.88
C GLY A 1034 2.95 -16.81 40.18
N LEU A 1035 1.93 -16.08 39.77
CA LEU A 1035 2.07 -14.70 39.33
C LEU A 1035 1.71 -13.81 40.49
N THR A 1036 2.57 -12.88 40.85
CA THR A 1036 2.19 -11.80 41.74
C THR A 1036 1.27 -10.83 40.97
N GLN A 1037 -0.04 -11.06 41.01
CA GLN A 1037 -1.04 -10.04 40.66
C GLN A 1037 -1.27 -9.11 41.85
N ALA A 1038 -1.23 -7.80 41.61
CA ALA A 1038 -1.66 -6.79 42.56
C ALA A 1038 -3.17 -6.92 42.81
N GLY A 1039 -3.54 -7.42 43.99
CA GLY A 1039 -4.92 -7.52 44.43
C GLY A 1039 -5.56 -6.15 44.66
N SER A 1040 -6.76 -5.99 44.12
CA SER A 1040 -7.71 -4.92 44.41
C SER A 1040 -7.91 -4.73 45.91
N GLY A 1041 -7.56 -3.55 46.41
CA GLY A 1041 -7.95 -3.11 47.74
C GLY A 1041 -9.47 -2.94 47.80
N LYS A 1042 -10.15 -3.91 48.40
CA LYS A 1042 -11.49 -3.73 48.96
C LYS A 1042 -11.45 -2.57 49.95
N THR A 1043 -12.07 -1.45 49.61
CA THR A 1043 -12.57 -0.49 50.60
C THR A 1043 -14.01 -0.85 50.93
N SER A 1044 -14.26 -1.29 52.16
CA SER A 1044 -15.52 -1.07 52.89
C SER A 1044 -15.28 -1.33 54.37
N PRO A 1045 -15.89 -0.55 55.29
CA PRO A 1045 -16.69 0.67 55.10
C PRO A 1045 -15.85 1.95 55.09
#